data_AF-A0A023GC52-F1
#
_entry.id   AF-A0A023GC52-F1
#
_cell.length_a   1.000
_cell.length_b   1.000
_cell.length_c   1.000
_cell.angle_alpha   90.00
_cell.angle_beta   90.00
_cell.angle_gamma   90.00
#
_symmetry.space_group_name_H-M   'P 1'
#
loop_
_entity.id
_entity.type
_entity.pdbx_description
1 polymer ?
#
loop_
_entity_poly.entity_id
_entity_poly.type
_entity_poly.pdbx_seq_one_letter_code
_entity_poly.pdbx_strand_id
1 'polypeptide(L)'
;HNAKRFPRTCFAQARDLLRLRLKMISTQDILSLSSCKSLSDVKELDLSNQDLKVLDPCNFKGLKNLESLDVSRNSLRDIPNLNLPKLRRLNIEENLVNDLAFLKDYGELTELMVAGNPILSADKNIAVSLLPKLVLLDGADCQPLRKLEALGDKKLLPQISQVWKSSFKDNLAPGASEGEIAVIKKDFLRYLRRTYFECNEFSVKFKKFKVEALGDDLFEDEVRRLGSKVPNTPKRKLDKKDSVSESGSPSKRVASPAKRQPAANRESAINKPSLSGRGDNASSPRRASVHALNGSVKFDSPDSVKQPRTPRKKLKYEVMPNVQKGSVKGAEVSAFLRCHSKDPSDSVTQVWQAAFQPKGNENETSASIVATCGGRVVNFIDCSTGTVVKRYRHANTKEEFFCLAWTSLPIGGRPSAVLAVAGKACEVSLIHPEQLVCYRSFQAHSKYINSLLFCPNQPAWLLSGSIDDNIHIWNIGIPKAPEYVTKIEKLLTLRPKVEVLQLCVSTKNELLLAACHGGLFAWKFDQKSVVKVDRFPNVEFCLPGKDGTSVEKEPVVDGLVLIQDDTIVSKCSSTGMIGTWKLSAHVTTLKKHSQKLQKVKVKYGSTFLWSDTKVDYLYPSATHDVIACGDDFGSVWLYNGGKDGMALAKPVKKLTWPVKLSCSEEVSVEKKDGKVNANAVALSPDGNYVVVCTDINIVCIWKITR
;
A
#
# COMPACT_ATOMS: atom_id res chain seq x y z
N HIS A 1 -15.37 10.58 47.03
CA HIS A 1 -14.95 11.99 46.86
C HIS A 1 -13.74 12.07 45.91
N ASN A 2 -13.36 13.28 45.51
CA ASN A 2 -12.13 13.61 44.74
C ASN A 2 -12.04 13.12 43.28
N ALA A 3 -13.10 13.34 42.50
CA ALA A 3 -12.91 13.57 41.07
C ALA A 3 -12.24 14.95 40.85
N LYS A 4 -10.98 14.97 40.39
CA LYS A 4 -10.28 16.23 40.05
C LYS A 4 -10.97 16.88 38.85
N ARG A 5 -11.60 18.05 39.05
CA ARG A 5 -12.07 18.90 37.94
C ARG A 5 -10.85 19.41 37.15
N PHE A 6 -10.67 18.93 35.93
CA PHE A 6 -9.76 19.57 34.98
C PHE A 6 -10.26 20.98 34.65
N PRO A 7 -9.37 21.99 34.52
CA PRO A 7 -9.79 23.33 34.11
C PRO A 7 -10.40 23.33 32.72
N ARG A 8 -11.56 23.97 32.55
CA ARG A 8 -12.20 24.16 31.23
C ARG A 8 -11.30 24.92 30.24
N THR A 9 -10.42 25.77 30.75
CA THR A 9 -9.43 26.53 29.99
C THR A 9 -8.41 25.63 29.26
N CYS A 10 -7.95 24.54 29.88
CA CYS A 10 -7.03 23.60 29.24
C CYS A 10 -7.70 22.88 28.04
N PHE A 11 -8.99 22.54 28.15
CA PHE A 11 -9.75 21.97 27.03
C PHE A 11 -10.00 22.99 25.90
N ALA A 12 -10.17 24.27 26.22
CA ALA A 12 -10.26 25.33 25.22
C ALA A 12 -8.93 25.49 24.46
N GLN A 13 -7.81 25.67 25.18
CA GLN A 13 -6.49 25.76 24.57
C GLN A 13 -6.13 24.50 23.74
N ALA A 14 -6.49 23.30 24.21
CA ALA A 14 -6.30 22.08 23.45
C ALA A 14 -7.17 22.02 22.18
N ARG A 15 -8.42 22.50 22.22
CA ARG A 15 -9.28 22.64 21.03
C ARG A 15 -8.75 23.66 20.03
N ASP A 16 -8.27 24.80 20.50
CA ASP A 16 -7.76 25.87 19.62
C ASP A 16 -6.39 25.51 19.02
N LEU A 17 -5.54 24.79 19.75
CA LEU A 17 -4.36 24.13 19.19
C LEU A 17 -4.72 23.03 18.19
N LEU A 18 -5.79 22.25 18.43
CA LEU A 18 -6.30 21.31 17.44
C LEU A 18 -6.83 22.02 16.18
N ARG A 19 -7.52 23.15 16.31
CA ARG A 19 -8.00 24.01 15.19
C ARG A 19 -6.87 24.54 14.32
N LEU A 20 -5.76 24.93 14.94
CA LEU A 20 -4.58 25.46 14.26
C LEU A 20 -3.75 24.33 13.61
N ARG A 21 -3.80 23.11 14.15
CA ARG A 21 -3.06 21.93 13.65
C ARG A 21 -3.86 21.06 12.66
N LEU A 22 -5.19 21.09 12.76
CA LEU A 22 -6.17 20.46 11.88
C LEU A 22 -7.23 21.51 11.53
N LYS A 23 -7.30 21.90 10.25
CA LYS A 23 -8.25 22.90 9.79
C LYS A 23 -9.69 22.38 10.00
N MET A 24 -10.44 23.08 10.83
CA MET A 24 -11.79 22.75 11.29
C MET A 24 -12.65 24.01 11.31
N ILE A 25 -13.90 23.90 10.86
CA ILE A 25 -14.86 25.00 10.83
C ILE A 25 -15.35 25.35 12.25
N SER A 26 -15.51 26.63 12.56
CA SER A 26 -16.17 27.09 13.78
C SER A 26 -17.65 27.40 13.56
N THR A 27 -18.41 27.41 14.66
CA THR A 27 -19.79 27.94 14.69
C THR A 27 -19.87 29.39 14.23
N GLN A 28 -18.84 30.21 14.46
CA GLN A 28 -18.82 31.60 14.00
C GLN A 28 -18.62 31.69 12.48
N ASP A 29 -17.78 30.82 11.92
CA ASP A 29 -17.56 30.73 10.47
C ASP A 29 -18.83 30.22 9.77
N ILE A 30 -19.53 29.24 10.35
CA ILE A 30 -20.83 28.76 9.84
C ILE A 30 -21.86 29.90 9.81
N LEU A 31 -21.96 30.72 10.87
CA LEU A 31 -22.86 31.88 10.89
C LEU A 31 -22.44 32.95 9.86
N SER A 32 -21.14 33.17 9.68
CA SER A 32 -20.59 34.12 8.69
C SER A 32 -20.88 33.67 7.25
N LEU A 33 -20.63 32.41 6.93
CA LEU A 33 -20.84 31.83 5.59
C LEU A 33 -22.33 31.73 5.23
N SER A 34 -23.19 31.38 6.20
CA SER A 34 -24.65 31.32 6.00
C SER A 34 -25.35 32.69 6.07
N SER A 35 -24.64 33.77 6.42
CA SER A 35 -25.19 35.10 6.68
C SER A 35 -26.36 35.13 7.70
N CYS A 36 -26.50 34.09 8.53
CA CYS A 36 -27.62 33.91 9.44
C CYS A 36 -27.31 34.44 10.86
N LYS A 37 -28.35 34.95 11.55
CA LYS A 37 -28.23 35.44 12.94
C LYS A 37 -28.25 34.30 13.97
N SER A 38 -28.76 33.12 13.61
CA SER A 38 -28.76 31.92 14.44
C SER A 38 -28.58 30.66 13.59
N LEU A 39 -27.95 29.62 14.17
CA LEU A 39 -27.84 28.29 13.55
C LEU A 39 -29.21 27.65 13.30
N SER A 40 -30.26 28.07 13.99
CA SER A 40 -31.63 27.60 13.76
C SER A 40 -32.17 27.99 12.38
N ASP A 41 -31.59 29.00 11.75
CA ASP A 41 -32.18 29.67 10.59
C ASP A 41 -31.54 29.20 9.27
N VAL A 42 -30.36 28.57 9.38
CA VAL A 42 -29.57 28.03 8.27
C VAL A 42 -30.28 26.83 7.64
N LYS A 43 -30.70 26.98 6.38
CA LYS A 43 -31.26 25.90 5.54
C LYS A 43 -30.23 25.26 4.63
N GLU A 44 -29.30 26.03 4.11
CA GLU A 44 -28.28 25.59 3.17
C GLU A 44 -26.93 26.08 3.67
N LEU A 45 -25.92 25.22 3.61
CA LEU A 45 -24.57 25.49 4.12
C LEU A 45 -23.53 24.90 3.18
N ASP A 46 -22.76 25.78 2.54
CA ASP A 46 -21.62 25.42 1.72
C ASP A 46 -20.33 25.57 2.54
N LEU A 47 -19.60 24.46 2.69
CA LEU A 47 -18.26 24.35 3.26
C LEU A 47 -17.29 23.67 2.28
N SER A 48 -17.58 23.75 0.98
CA SER A 48 -16.74 23.17 -0.07
C SER A 48 -15.40 23.90 -0.21
N ASN A 49 -14.37 23.15 -0.64
CA ASN A 49 -13.02 23.69 -0.90
C ASN A 49 -12.39 24.45 0.30
N GLN A 50 -12.72 24.05 1.53
CA GLN A 50 -12.24 24.70 2.75
C GLN A 50 -11.01 24.02 3.38
N ASP A 51 -10.39 23.01 2.74
CA ASP A 51 -9.29 22.18 3.30
C ASP A 51 -9.62 21.59 4.70
N LEU A 52 -10.90 21.33 4.97
CA LEU A 52 -11.36 20.76 6.23
C LEU A 52 -10.84 19.33 6.40
N LYS A 53 -10.26 19.04 7.56
CA LYS A 53 -9.65 17.74 7.89
C LYS A 53 -10.47 16.94 8.90
N VAL A 54 -11.28 17.63 9.70
CA VAL A 54 -12.22 17.06 10.69
C VAL A 54 -13.47 17.96 10.75
N LEU A 55 -14.64 17.36 10.97
CA LEU A 55 -15.85 18.07 11.41
C LEU A 55 -16.07 17.77 12.90
N ASP A 56 -16.29 18.79 13.73
CA ASP A 56 -16.69 18.61 15.12
C ASP A 56 -18.22 18.74 15.26
N PRO A 57 -18.95 17.68 15.66
CA PRO A 57 -20.40 17.74 15.86
C PRO A 57 -20.85 18.85 16.82
N CYS A 58 -20.01 19.30 17.75
CA CYS A 58 -20.33 20.42 18.64
C CYS A 58 -20.51 21.75 17.88
N ASN A 59 -19.86 21.94 16.72
CA ASN A 59 -19.95 23.17 15.95
C ASN A 59 -21.19 23.21 15.03
N PHE A 60 -21.71 22.04 14.63
CA PHE A 60 -22.95 21.89 13.86
C PHE A 60 -24.21 21.84 14.76
N LYS A 61 -24.02 21.71 16.08
CA LYS A 61 -25.08 21.60 17.09
C LYS A 61 -25.96 22.85 17.17
N GLY A 62 -27.02 22.87 16.37
CA GLY A 62 -27.99 23.97 16.29
C GLY A 62 -28.73 24.03 14.96
N LEU A 63 -28.12 23.46 13.91
CA LEU A 63 -28.57 23.38 12.51
C LEU A 63 -29.80 22.47 12.29
N LYS A 64 -30.84 22.62 13.13
CA LYS A 64 -32.06 21.79 13.14
C LYS A 64 -32.94 21.94 11.89
N ASN A 65 -32.71 23.00 11.11
CA ASN A 65 -33.44 23.31 9.88
C ASN A 65 -32.58 23.17 8.61
N LEU A 66 -31.38 22.59 8.72
CA LEU A 66 -30.51 22.39 7.56
C LEU A 66 -31.08 21.31 6.65
N GLU A 67 -31.33 21.69 5.40
CA GLU A 67 -31.88 20.88 4.31
C GLU A 67 -30.79 20.53 3.26
N SER A 68 -29.74 21.33 3.14
CA SER A 68 -28.61 21.11 2.21
C SER A 68 -27.26 21.36 2.90
N LEU A 69 -26.32 20.41 2.77
CA LEU A 69 -24.94 20.54 3.25
C LEU A 69 -23.96 20.14 2.16
N ASP A 70 -23.04 21.03 1.80
CA ASP A 70 -21.87 20.72 0.98
C ASP A 70 -20.61 20.77 1.84
N VAL A 71 -19.83 19.68 1.82
CA VAL A 71 -18.48 19.58 2.40
C VAL A 71 -17.49 18.97 1.40
N SER A 72 -17.75 19.11 0.11
CA SER A 72 -16.91 18.58 -0.98
C SER A 72 -15.54 19.26 -1.08
N ARG A 73 -14.61 18.65 -1.83
CA ARG A 73 -13.28 19.22 -2.11
C ARG A 73 -12.48 19.52 -0.83
N ASN A 74 -12.58 18.63 0.14
CA ASN A 74 -11.96 18.73 1.46
C ASN A 74 -11.05 17.51 1.74
N SER A 75 -10.48 17.42 2.94
CA SER A 75 -9.61 16.30 3.36
C SER A 75 -10.26 15.41 4.43
N LEU A 76 -11.60 15.34 4.47
CA LEU A 76 -12.35 14.57 5.47
C LEU A 76 -12.18 13.07 5.23
N ARG A 77 -11.75 12.33 6.26
CA ARG A 77 -11.60 10.86 6.23
C ARG A 77 -12.84 10.11 6.71
N ASP A 78 -13.62 10.77 7.56
CA ASP A 78 -14.81 10.24 8.22
C ASP A 78 -15.80 11.40 8.39
N ILE A 79 -17.10 11.12 8.21
CA ILE A 79 -18.18 12.06 8.52
C ILE A 79 -18.86 11.60 9.82
N PRO A 80 -18.73 12.34 10.93
CA PRO A 80 -19.42 11.97 12.17
C PRO A 80 -20.93 12.23 12.05
N ASN A 81 -21.73 11.68 12.97
CA ASN A 81 -23.13 12.08 13.09
C ASN A 81 -23.22 13.53 13.61
N LEU A 82 -23.64 14.44 12.72
CA LEU A 82 -23.82 15.87 12.98
C LEU A 82 -25.21 16.22 13.54
N ASN A 83 -26.12 15.24 13.61
CA ASN A 83 -27.51 15.35 14.05
C ASN A 83 -28.28 16.45 13.30
N LEU A 84 -28.47 16.22 11.98
CA LEU A 84 -29.12 17.14 11.03
C LEU A 84 -30.47 16.53 10.57
N PRO A 85 -31.54 16.58 11.38
CA PRO A 85 -32.74 15.76 11.21
C PRO A 85 -33.64 16.15 10.02
N LYS A 86 -33.29 17.18 9.25
CA LYS A 86 -34.01 17.62 8.03
C LYS A 86 -33.15 17.57 6.77
N LEU A 87 -31.93 17.05 6.85
CA LEU A 87 -30.98 17.06 5.74
C LEU A 87 -31.53 16.24 4.56
N ARG A 88 -31.65 16.88 3.40
CA ARG A 88 -32.16 16.30 2.14
C ARG A 88 -31.07 16.11 1.10
N ARG A 89 -30.13 17.06 1.02
CA ARG A 89 -28.99 17.01 0.10
C ARG A 89 -27.68 17.00 0.89
N LEU A 90 -26.80 16.06 0.59
CA LEU A 90 -25.47 15.96 1.18
C LEU A 90 -24.43 15.72 0.07
N ASN A 91 -23.53 16.68 -0.11
CA ASN A 91 -22.36 16.53 -0.95
C ASN A 91 -21.09 16.33 -0.10
N ILE A 92 -20.40 15.21 -0.31
CA ILE A 92 -19.10 14.90 0.30
C ILE A 92 -18.03 14.59 -0.78
N GLU A 93 -18.25 14.98 -2.04
CA GLU A 93 -17.35 14.67 -3.16
C GLU A 93 -15.89 15.11 -2.91
N GLU A 94 -14.94 14.45 -3.59
CA GLU A 94 -13.51 14.78 -3.53
C GLU A 94 -13.00 14.92 -2.09
N ASN A 95 -13.25 13.89 -1.28
CA ASN A 95 -12.76 13.71 0.09
C ASN A 95 -12.08 12.32 0.23
N LEU A 96 -11.73 11.94 1.46
CA LEU A 96 -11.03 10.68 1.79
C LEU A 96 -11.93 9.67 2.51
N VAL A 97 -13.26 9.80 2.41
CA VAL A 97 -14.24 8.96 3.11
C VAL A 97 -14.22 7.53 2.55
N ASN A 98 -14.11 6.54 3.43
CA ASN A 98 -13.96 5.12 3.04
C ASN A 98 -14.99 4.16 3.69
N ASP A 99 -15.91 4.71 4.47
CA ASP A 99 -17.09 4.04 5.03
C ASP A 99 -18.29 4.99 4.96
N LEU A 100 -19.47 4.45 4.62
CA LEU A 100 -20.73 5.17 4.49
C LEU A 100 -21.76 4.75 5.55
N ALA A 101 -21.38 3.92 6.53
CA ALA A 101 -22.26 3.45 7.61
C ALA A 101 -22.86 4.58 8.48
N PHE A 102 -22.28 5.78 8.47
CA PHE A 102 -22.82 6.97 9.15
C PHE A 102 -24.15 7.46 8.53
N LEU A 103 -24.43 7.13 7.25
CA LEU A 103 -25.63 7.58 6.54
C LEU A 103 -26.93 7.06 7.14
N LYS A 104 -26.89 5.95 7.89
CA LYS A 104 -28.05 5.36 8.59
C LYS A 104 -28.82 6.36 9.47
N ASP A 105 -28.14 7.40 9.96
CA ASP A 105 -28.70 8.40 10.88
C ASP A 105 -29.37 9.58 10.14
N TYR A 106 -29.36 9.58 8.80
CA TYR A 106 -29.83 10.66 7.93
C TYR A 106 -31.01 10.24 7.02
N GLY A 107 -32.00 9.53 7.58
CA GLY A 107 -33.10 8.91 6.82
C GLY A 107 -34.00 9.83 5.97
N GLU A 108 -33.90 11.15 6.08
CA GLU A 108 -34.59 12.14 5.22
C GLU A 108 -33.85 12.49 3.92
N LEU A 109 -32.64 11.95 3.71
CA LEU A 109 -31.81 12.28 2.55
C LEU A 109 -32.43 11.80 1.24
N THR A 110 -32.58 12.71 0.28
CA THR A 110 -33.10 12.48 -1.07
C THR A 110 -32.02 12.52 -2.14
N GLU A 111 -30.88 13.17 -1.86
CA GLU A 111 -29.77 13.33 -2.79
C GLU A 111 -28.42 13.24 -2.07
N LEU A 112 -27.50 12.47 -2.65
CA LEU A 112 -26.18 12.17 -2.08
C LEU A 112 -25.11 12.23 -3.19
N MET A 113 -24.03 12.96 -2.95
CA MET A 113 -22.88 13.02 -3.86
C MET A 113 -21.62 12.58 -3.10
N VAL A 114 -20.96 11.54 -3.62
CA VAL A 114 -19.86 10.78 -2.98
C VAL A 114 -18.70 10.49 -3.94
N ALA A 115 -18.78 10.89 -5.20
CA ALA A 115 -17.70 10.75 -6.19
C ALA A 115 -16.35 11.31 -5.70
N GLY A 116 -15.25 10.81 -6.25
CA GLY A 116 -13.88 11.15 -5.82
C GLY A 116 -13.43 10.54 -4.48
N ASN A 117 -14.34 9.98 -3.67
CA ASN A 117 -13.98 9.30 -2.42
C ASN A 117 -13.45 7.86 -2.63
N PRO A 118 -12.57 7.35 -1.75
CA PRO A 118 -12.03 5.98 -1.78
C PRO A 118 -13.03 4.89 -1.33
N ILE A 119 -14.29 4.97 -1.78
CA ILE A 119 -15.36 3.98 -1.56
C ILE A 119 -15.41 2.94 -2.70
N LEU A 120 -15.98 1.76 -2.43
CA LEU A 120 -16.20 0.73 -3.47
C LEU A 120 -17.61 0.87 -4.06
N SER A 121 -17.86 0.30 -5.25
CA SER A 121 -19.22 0.21 -5.83
C SER A 121 -20.21 -0.50 -4.89
N ALA A 122 -19.72 -1.40 -4.04
CA ALA A 122 -20.51 -2.04 -3.00
C ALA A 122 -21.02 -1.07 -1.92
N ASP A 123 -20.28 0.01 -1.65
CA ASP A 123 -20.64 1.02 -0.66
C ASP A 123 -21.76 1.95 -1.16
N LYS A 124 -21.81 2.19 -2.47
CA LYS A 124 -22.96 2.86 -3.12
C LYS A 124 -24.25 2.06 -2.91
N ASN A 125 -24.19 0.73 -3.05
CA ASN A 125 -25.34 -0.14 -2.75
C ASN A 125 -25.72 -0.10 -1.26
N ILE A 126 -24.74 -0.06 -0.34
CA ILE A 126 -25.00 0.10 1.11
C ILE A 126 -25.66 1.45 1.40
N ALA A 127 -25.18 2.55 0.80
CA ALA A 127 -25.75 3.88 0.97
C ALA A 127 -27.22 3.96 0.52
N VAL A 128 -27.54 3.39 -0.66
CA VAL A 128 -28.95 3.26 -1.11
C VAL A 128 -29.76 2.46 -0.09
N SER A 129 -29.26 1.30 0.35
CA SER A 129 -29.95 0.44 1.31
C SER A 129 -30.24 1.14 2.66
N LEU A 130 -29.28 1.92 3.18
CA LEU A 130 -29.41 2.68 4.43
C LEU A 130 -30.32 3.91 4.33
N LEU A 131 -30.53 4.46 3.13
CA LEU A 131 -31.26 5.73 2.92
C LEU A 131 -32.55 5.48 2.13
N PRO A 132 -33.67 5.11 2.77
CA PRO A 132 -34.89 4.69 2.07
C PRO A 132 -35.49 5.76 1.15
N LYS A 133 -35.28 7.05 1.47
CA LYS A 133 -35.76 8.21 0.69
C LYS A 133 -34.82 8.68 -0.42
N LEU A 134 -33.66 8.05 -0.59
CA LEU A 134 -32.67 8.46 -1.59
C LEU A 134 -33.20 8.25 -3.02
N VAL A 135 -33.22 9.34 -3.79
CA VAL A 135 -33.61 9.37 -5.21
C VAL A 135 -32.36 9.45 -6.08
N LEU A 136 -31.43 10.35 -5.76
CA LEU A 136 -30.22 10.62 -6.55
C LEU A 136 -28.94 10.25 -5.79
N LEU A 137 -28.04 9.54 -6.47
CA LEU A 137 -26.69 9.21 -6.02
C LEU A 137 -25.67 9.55 -7.11
N ASP A 138 -24.76 10.47 -6.83
CA ASP A 138 -23.82 11.04 -7.83
C ASP A 138 -24.54 11.55 -9.10
N GLY A 139 -25.70 12.18 -8.92
CA GLY A 139 -26.56 12.65 -10.01
C GLY A 139 -27.35 11.57 -10.75
N ALA A 140 -27.17 10.28 -10.43
CA ALA A 140 -27.88 9.17 -11.07
C ALA A 140 -29.08 8.67 -10.22
N ASP A 141 -30.14 8.24 -10.90
CA ASP A 141 -31.32 7.64 -10.26
C ASP A 141 -30.98 6.33 -9.53
N CYS A 142 -31.45 6.19 -8.29
CA CYS A 142 -31.27 5.01 -7.44
C CYS A 142 -32.19 3.82 -7.81
N GLN A 143 -33.21 4.00 -8.66
CA GLN A 143 -34.15 2.93 -9.05
C GLN A 143 -33.50 1.64 -9.60
N PRO A 144 -32.41 1.66 -10.41
CA PRO A 144 -31.71 0.45 -10.83
C PRO A 144 -31.08 -0.30 -9.64
N LEU A 145 -30.52 0.42 -8.67
CA LEU A 145 -29.92 -0.15 -7.46
C LEU A 145 -31.00 -0.72 -6.53
N ARG A 146 -32.17 -0.08 -6.42
CA ARG A 146 -33.36 -0.61 -5.73
C ARG A 146 -33.89 -1.90 -6.36
N LYS A 147 -33.94 -1.98 -7.68
CA LYS A 147 -34.36 -3.19 -8.41
C LYS A 147 -33.38 -4.35 -8.18
N LEU A 148 -32.07 -4.06 -8.16
CA LEU A 148 -31.04 -5.04 -7.82
C LEU A 148 -31.14 -5.49 -6.36
N GLU A 149 -31.32 -4.57 -5.41
CA GLU A 149 -31.56 -4.84 -3.99
C GLU A 149 -32.76 -5.78 -3.80
N ALA A 150 -33.93 -5.44 -4.34
CA ALA A 150 -35.13 -6.27 -4.24
C ALA A 150 -34.97 -7.67 -4.85
N LEU A 151 -34.19 -7.82 -5.92
CA LEU A 151 -33.92 -9.12 -6.55
C LEU A 151 -33.03 -10.02 -5.67
N GLY A 152 -31.99 -9.46 -5.05
CA GLY A 152 -31.12 -10.21 -4.14
C GLY A 152 -31.81 -10.52 -2.81
N ASP A 153 -32.62 -9.60 -2.28
CA ASP A 153 -33.38 -9.80 -1.04
C ASP A 153 -34.42 -10.92 -1.19
N LYS A 154 -35.09 -11.00 -2.35
CA LYS A 154 -35.98 -12.11 -2.73
C LYS A 154 -35.28 -13.48 -2.72
N LYS A 155 -33.95 -13.53 -2.91
CA LYS A 155 -33.15 -14.77 -2.80
C LYS A 155 -32.63 -15.02 -1.38
N LEU A 156 -32.15 -13.98 -0.69
CA LEU A 156 -31.54 -14.11 0.63
C LEU A 156 -32.57 -14.34 1.74
N LEU A 157 -33.67 -13.60 1.77
CA LEU A 157 -34.64 -13.64 2.88
C LEU A 157 -35.25 -15.03 3.11
N PRO A 158 -35.59 -15.84 2.09
CA PRO A 158 -36.02 -17.23 2.30
C PRO A 158 -34.95 -18.12 2.97
N GLN A 159 -33.68 -17.98 2.59
CA GLN A 159 -32.57 -18.75 3.16
C GLN A 159 -32.28 -18.33 4.61
N ILE A 160 -32.29 -17.03 4.90
CA ILE A 160 -32.13 -16.48 6.25
C ILE A 160 -33.31 -16.92 7.15
N SER A 161 -34.53 -16.90 6.61
CA SER A 161 -35.74 -17.42 7.28
C SER A 161 -35.66 -18.92 7.55
N GLN A 162 -35.04 -19.70 6.67
CA GLN A 162 -34.82 -21.13 6.88
C GLN A 162 -33.81 -21.37 8.01
N VAL A 163 -32.69 -20.64 8.03
CA VAL A 163 -31.68 -20.71 9.10
C VAL A 163 -32.26 -20.30 10.46
N TRP A 164 -33.10 -19.27 10.52
CA TRP A 164 -33.84 -18.92 11.74
C TRP A 164 -34.71 -20.09 12.21
N LYS A 165 -35.56 -20.62 11.32
CA LYS A 165 -36.50 -21.71 11.63
C LYS A 165 -35.81 -23.02 12.04
N SER A 166 -34.63 -23.33 11.48
CA SER A 166 -33.91 -24.59 11.74
C SER A 166 -33.01 -24.58 12.96
N SER A 167 -32.61 -23.40 13.46
CA SER A 167 -31.46 -23.30 14.37
C SER A 167 -31.56 -22.23 15.46
N PHE A 168 -32.54 -21.32 15.40
CA PHE A 168 -32.68 -20.23 16.38
C PHE A 168 -34.09 -19.97 16.89
N LYS A 169 -35.13 -20.31 16.12
CA LYS A 169 -36.55 -20.11 16.47
C LYS A 169 -36.91 -20.57 17.89
N ASP A 170 -36.48 -21.78 18.26
CA ASP A 170 -36.85 -22.39 19.54
C ASP A 170 -35.98 -21.93 20.72
N ASN A 171 -34.95 -21.10 20.47
CA ASN A 171 -34.15 -20.46 21.51
C ASN A 171 -34.85 -19.19 22.07
N LEU A 172 -35.86 -18.65 21.38
CA LEU A 172 -36.51 -17.38 21.73
C LEU A 172 -37.82 -17.63 22.49
N ALA A 173 -37.72 -17.80 23.80
CA ALA A 173 -38.85 -18.10 24.67
C ALA A 173 -39.84 -16.93 24.84
N PRO A 174 -41.16 -17.19 24.98
CA PRO A 174 -42.13 -16.16 25.35
C PRO A 174 -41.80 -15.57 26.73
N GLY A 175 -41.57 -14.26 26.80
CA GLY A 175 -41.22 -13.56 28.04
C GLY A 175 -39.72 -13.53 28.38
N ALA A 176 -38.83 -13.90 27.45
CA ALA A 176 -37.38 -13.71 27.60
C ALA A 176 -37.02 -12.24 27.91
N SER A 177 -35.99 -12.03 28.73
CA SER A 177 -35.51 -10.70 29.11
C SER A 177 -34.75 -10.00 27.98
N GLU A 178 -34.64 -8.66 28.04
CA GLU A 178 -33.85 -7.87 27.07
C GLU A 178 -32.40 -8.37 26.93
N GLY A 179 -31.80 -8.84 28.03
CA GLY A 179 -30.45 -9.40 28.04
C GLY A 179 -30.34 -10.72 27.27
N GLU A 180 -31.32 -11.62 27.44
CA GLU A 180 -31.39 -12.89 26.71
C GLU A 180 -31.68 -12.66 25.22
N ILE A 181 -32.64 -11.78 24.90
CA ILE A 181 -32.95 -11.36 23.53
C ILE A 181 -31.70 -10.81 22.84
N ALA A 182 -30.93 -9.93 23.50
CA ALA A 182 -29.69 -9.38 22.97
C ALA A 182 -28.59 -10.44 22.75
N VAL A 183 -28.51 -11.48 23.58
CA VAL A 183 -27.60 -12.62 23.38
C VAL A 183 -28.03 -13.46 22.17
N ILE A 184 -29.31 -13.84 22.09
CA ILE A 184 -29.83 -14.65 20.97
C ILE A 184 -29.64 -13.89 19.64
N LYS A 185 -29.95 -12.59 19.60
CA LYS A 185 -29.72 -11.72 18.43
C LYS A 185 -28.26 -11.73 17.98
N LYS A 186 -27.35 -11.54 18.94
CA LYS A 186 -25.89 -11.51 18.71
C LYS A 186 -25.35 -12.84 18.17
N ASP A 187 -25.87 -13.97 18.66
CA ASP A 187 -25.45 -15.29 18.20
C ASP A 187 -26.10 -15.70 16.86
N PHE A 188 -27.35 -15.29 16.60
CA PHE A 188 -27.98 -15.46 15.29
C PHE A 188 -27.21 -14.71 14.20
N LEU A 189 -26.95 -13.40 14.37
CA LEU A 189 -26.16 -12.60 13.42
C LEU A 189 -24.73 -13.13 13.26
N ARG A 190 -24.11 -13.63 14.34
CA ARG A 190 -22.79 -14.29 14.30
C ARG A 190 -22.80 -15.59 13.49
N TYR A 191 -23.91 -16.33 13.50
CA TYR A 191 -24.09 -17.53 12.68
C TYR A 191 -24.29 -17.15 11.21
N LEU A 192 -25.19 -16.20 10.91
CA LEU A 192 -25.41 -15.68 9.55
C LEU A 192 -24.11 -15.21 8.88
N ARG A 193 -23.21 -14.53 9.61
CA ARG A 193 -21.87 -14.11 9.12
C ARG A 193 -20.96 -15.26 8.65
N ARG A 194 -21.22 -16.49 9.09
CA ARG A 194 -20.41 -17.70 8.81
C ARG A 194 -21.07 -18.63 7.80
N THR A 195 -22.39 -18.57 7.67
CA THR A 195 -23.17 -19.40 6.74
C THR A 195 -22.98 -18.93 5.30
N TYR A 196 -22.89 -19.89 4.37
CA TYR A 196 -22.94 -19.60 2.94
C TYR A 196 -24.39 -19.40 2.50
N PHE A 197 -24.63 -18.30 1.77
CA PHE A 197 -25.92 -18.00 1.13
C PHE A 197 -25.73 -17.91 -0.38
N GLU A 198 -26.67 -18.42 -1.16
CA GLU A 198 -26.67 -18.26 -2.61
C GLU A 198 -27.33 -16.93 -3.01
N CYS A 199 -26.57 -16.10 -3.72
CA CYS A 199 -27.00 -14.82 -4.29
C CYS A 199 -25.81 -14.31 -5.12
N ASN A 200 -26.05 -14.04 -6.41
CA ASN A 200 -25.01 -13.71 -7.39
C ASN A 200 -25.13 -12.25 -7.87
N GLU A 201 -26.28 -11.64 -7.55
CA GLU A 201 -26.65 -10.25 -7.78
C GLU A 201 -25.82 -9.28 -6.92
N PHE A 202 -25.34 -9.74 -5.76
CA PHE A 202 -24.66 -8.91 -4.77
C PHE A 202 -23.15 -9.19 -4.70
N SER A 203 -22.36 -8.12 -4.74
CA SER A 203 -20.93 -8.17 -4.41
C SER A 203 -20.68 -8.69 -2.99
N VAL A 204 -19.52 -9.32 -2.73
CA VAL A 204 -19.22 -9.96 -1.43
C VAL A 204 -19.36 -9.01 -0.23
N LYS A 205 -19.07 -7.71 -0.39
CA LYS A 205 -19.24 -6.70 0.69
C LYS A 205 -20.72 -6.39 0.92
N PHE A 206 -21.48 -6.08 -0.14
CA PHE A 206 -22.92 -5.78 -0.03
C PHE A 206 -23.75 -6.98 0.43
N LYS A 207 -23.40 -8.19 -0.04
CA LYS A 207 -24.02 -9.46 0.36
C LYS A 207 -23.90 -9.71 1.86
N LYS A 208 -22.73 -9.47 2.47
CA LYS A 208 -22.56 -9.58 3.93
C LYS A 208 -23.41 -8.57 4.69
N PHE A 209 -23.40 -7.31 4.24
CA PHE A 209 -24.25 -6.26 4.82
C PHE A 209 -25.74 -6.63 4.77
N LYS A 210 -26.28 -7.05 3.62
CA LYS A 210 -27.69 -7.43 3.48
C LYS A 210 -28.06 -8.71 4.21
N VAL A 211 -27.16 -9.70 4.32
CA VAL A 211 -27.37 -10.89 5.16
C VAL A 211 -27.49 -10.52 6.64
N GLU A 212 -26.70 -9.57 7.12
CA GLU A 212 -26.83 -9.08 8.50
C GLU A 212 -28.09 -8.22 8.69
N ALA A 213 -28.39 -7.28 7.79
CA ALA A 213 -29.56 -6.40 7.87
C ALA A 213 -30.89 -7.18 7.82
N LEU A 214 -31.09 -8.05 6.82
CA LEU A 214 -32.29 -8.89 6.72
C LEU A 214 -32.42 -9.88 7.88
N GLY A 215 -31.30 -10.25 8.52
CA GLY A 215 -31.29 -11.04 9.75
C GLY A 215 -31.74 -10.22 10.96
N ASP A 216 -31.32 -8.95 11.05
CA ASP A 216 -31.73 -8.01 12.10
C ASP A 216 -33.22 -7.72 12.02
N ASP A 217 -33.72 -7.38 10.82
CA ASP A 217 -35.14 -7.10 10.54
C ASP A 217 -36.04 -8.30 10.90
N LEU A 218 -35.67 -9.51 10.42
CA LEU A 218 -36.39 -10.75 10.71
C LEU A 218 -36.42 -11.07 12.21
N PHE A 219 -35.33 -10.81 12.92
CA PHE A 219 -35.25 -11.03 14.36
C PHE A 219 -36.17 -10.07 15.13
N GLU A 220 -36.13 -8.78 14.79
CA GLU A 220 -37.00 -7.77 15.42
C GLU A 220 -38.50 -8.01 15.13
N ASP A 221 -38.84 -8.49 13.93
CA ASP A 221 -40.20 -8.90 13.59
C ASP A 221 -40.67 -10.09 14.45
N GLU A 222 -39.84 -11.11 14.64
CA GLU A 222 -40.19 -12.28 15.47
C GLU A 222 -40.29 -11.94 16.97
N VAL A 223 -39.40 -11.09 17.49
CA VAL A 223 -39.49 -10.54 18.86
C VAL A 223 -40.81 -9.78 19.03
N ARG A 224 -41.19 -8.91 18.09
CA ARG A 224 -42.48 -8.19 18.10
C ARG A 224 -43.68 -9.15 17.99
N ARG A 225 -43.56 -10.26 17.25
CA ARG A 225 -44.60 -11.30 17.12
C ARG A 225 -44.77 -12.16 18.38
N LEU A 226 -43.76 -12.23 19.24
CA LEU A 226 -43.84 -12.89 20.55
C LEU A 226 -44.35 -11.93 21.64
N GLY A 227 -43.87 -10.68 21.67
CA GLY A 227 -44.35 -9.66 22.60
C GLY A 227 -45.84 -9.35 22.45
N SER A 228 -46.37 -9.38 21.23
CA SER A 228 -47.80 -9.15 20.95
C SER A 228 -48.74 -10.30 21.36
N LYS A 229 -48.22 -11.43 21.87
CA LYS A 229 -49.04 -12.59 22.30
C LYS A 229 -49.39 -12.61 23.80
N VAL A 230 -48.92 -11.64 24.58
CA VAL A 230 -49.35 -11.49 25.99
C VAL A 230 -50.72 -10.79 26.02
N PRO A 231 -51.77 -11.38 26.63
CA PRO A 231 -53.08 -10.72 26.72
C PRO A 231 -53.01 -9.45 27.58
N ASN A 232 -53.45 -8.31 27.01
CA ASN A 232 -53.62 -7.07 27.78
C ASN A 232 -54.72 -7.23 28.83
N THR A 233 -54.34 -7.28 30.11
CA THR A 233 -55.29 -7.02 31.20
C THR A 233 -55.59 -5.51 31.29
N PRO A 234 -56.82 -5.07 31.61
CA PRO A 234 -57.18 -3.66 31.53
C PRO A 234 -56.44 -2.78 32.55
N LYS A 235 -55.95 -1.62 32.10
CA LYS A 235 -55.34 -0.60 32.98
C LYS A 235 -56.36 -0.08 34.00
N ARG A 236 -56.23 -0.51 35.26
CA ARG A 236 -56.91 0.14 36.39
C ARG A 236 -56.08 1.35 36.81
N LYS A 237 -56.66 2.56 36.70
CA LYS A 237 -56.08 3.76 37.32
C LYS A 237 -56.08 3.61 38.84
N LEU A 238 -55.05 4.13 39.50
CA LEU A 238 -55.19 4.88 40.76
C LEU A 238 -53.99 5.82 40.92
N ASP A 239 -54.10 6.78 41.85
CA ASP A 239 -53.38 8.05 41.78
C ASP A 239 -52.18 8.18 42.73
N LYS A 240 -51.46 9.30 42.62
CA LYS A 240 -50.44 9.73 43.57
C LYS A 240 -51.00 9.88 44.99
N LYS A 241 -50.19 9.53 46.00
CA LYS A 241 -50.14 10.27 47.27
C LYS A 241 -48.80 10.06 47.98
N ASP A 242 -48.50 10.97 48.90
CA ASP A 242 -47.17 11.20 49.46
C ASP A 242 -46.95 10.55 50.85
N SER A 243 -45.72 10.72 51.38
CA SER A 243 -45.35 10.69 52.81
C SER A 243 -45.17 9.31 53.50
N VAL A 244 -44.40 9.13 54.61
CA VAL A 244 -43.24 9.85 55.23
C VAL A 244 -42.64 8.91 56.32
N SER A 245 -41.30 8.87 56.50
CA SER A 245 -40.58 8.33 57.70
C SER A 245 -40.75 6.82 58.05
N GLU A 246 -40.00 6.15 58.94
CA GLU A 246 -38.73 6.47 59.64
C GLU A 246 -37.98 5.21 60.16
N SER A 247 -36.66 5.36 60.41
CA SER A 247 -35.86 4.62 61.42
C SER A 247 -35.58 3.10 61.23
N GLY A 248 -34.67 2.54 62.04
CA GLY A 248 -34.52 1.08 62.19
C GLY A 248 -33.13 0.47 61.99
N SER A 249 -32.11 0.88 62.75
CA SER A 249 -30.85 0.10 62.92
C SER A 249 -30.49 -0.01 64.41
N PRO A 250 -30.04 -1.18 64.87
CA PRO A 250 -28.68 -1.23 65.42
C PRO A 250 -27.91 -2.55 65.19
N SER A 251 -26.59 -2.51 65.35
CA SER A 251 -25.67 -3.65 65.18
C SER A 251 -25.25 -4.29 66.51
N LYS A 252 -24.99 -5.62 66.51
CA LYS A 252 -24.03 -6.41 67.35
C LYS A 252 -24.26 -7.94 67.14
N ARG A 253 -23.37 -8.89 67.44
CA ARG A 253 -21.87 -9.04 67.41
C ARG A 253 -21.54 -10.51 67.80
N VAL A 254 -20.34 -11.04 67.48
CA VAL A 254 -19.74 -12.32 67.99
C VAL A 254 -20.34 -13.63 67.40
N ALA A 255 -19.69 -14.80 67.53
CA ALA A 255 -18.62 -15.36 66.65
C ALA A 255 -18.07 -16.74 67.13
N SER A 256 -17.95 -17.73 66.22
CA SER A 256 -17.12 -18.99 66.33
C SER A 256 -17.56 -20.02 67.42
N PRO A 257 -16.95 -21.25 67.59
CA PRO A 257 -15.79 -21.91 66.93
C PRO A 257 -15.95 -23.45 66.58
N ALA A 258 -14.80 -24.17 66.45
CA ALA A 258 -14.56 -25.64 66.26
C ALA A 258 -14.62 -26.22 64.81
N LYS A 259 -13.75 -27.10 64.26
CA LYS A 259 -12.86 -28.25 64.67
C LYS A 259 -13.56 -29.63 64.72
N ARG A 260 -12.99 -30.81 64.30
CA ARG A 260 -11.93 -31.20 63.31
C ARG A 260 -11.82 -32.77 63.19
N GLN A 261 -11.84 -33.38 61.98
CA GLN A 261 -11.40 -34.79 61.67
C GLN A 261 -12.20 -35.96 62.33
N PRO A 262 -11.97 -37.30 62.06
CA PRO A 262 -10.88 -37.99 61.28
C PRO A 262 -11.27 -39.18 60.33
N ALA A 263 -10.29 -39.67 59.54
CA ALA A 263 -10.00 -41.05 59.04
C ALA A 263 -11.09 -41.87 58.27
N ALA A 264 -10.80 -42.94 57.49
CA ALA A 264 -9.60 -43.78 57.21
C ALA A 264 -9.56 -44.17 55.69
N ASN A 265 -8.88 -45.19 55.11
CA ASN A 265 -7.98 -46.27 55.56
C ASN A 265 -6.87 -46.60 54.51
N ARG A 266 -6.89 -47.80 53.86
CA ARG A 266 -5.87 -48.38 52.96
C ARG A 266 -6.49 -49.44 52.03
N GLU A 267 -5.92 -49.67 50.84
CA GLU A 267 -5.29 -50.97 50.45
C GLU A 267 -4.48 -50.86 49.14
N SER A 268 -3.94 -51.95 48.59
CA SER A 268 -2.76 -51.96 47.71
C SER A 268 -2.82 -52.97 46.54
N ALA A 269 -1.75 -52.98 45.72
CA ALA A 269 -1.16 -54.15 45.02
C ALA A 269 -1.20 -54.23 43.46
N ILE A 270 0.01 -54.20 42.88
CA ILE A 270 0.60 -55.24 41.99
C ILE A 270 0.36 -55.24 40.45
N ASN A 271 1.50 -55.45 39.74
CA ASN A 271 1.75 -55.92 38.37
C ASN A 271 1.35 -55.11 37.10
N LYS A 272 2.39 -54.59 36.44
CA LYS A 272 2.66 -54.80 35.00
C LYS A 272 4.09 -55.35 34.82
N PRO A 273 4.36 -56.22 33.82
CA PRO A 273 5.68 -56.84 33.65
C PRO A 273 6.71 -55.96 32.91
N SER A 274 7.98 -56.34 33.04
CA SER A 274 9.17 -55.88 32.29
C SER A 274 9.62 -56.98 31.31
N LEU A 275 10.68 -56.86 30.48
CA LEU A 275 11.65 -55.78 30.18
C LEU A 275 11.45 -55.33 28.70
N SER A 276 12.37 -54.85 27.84
CA SER A 276 13.79 -54.39 27.81
C SER A 276 14.00 -53.62 26.48
N GLY A 277 15.01 -52.78 26.24
CA GLY A 277 16.12 -52.30 27.08
C GLY A 277 17.33 -51.87 26.22
N ARG A 278 17.98 -50.73 26.57
CA ARG A 278 18.97 -49.96 25.76
C ARG A 278 18.35 -49.16 24.59
N GLY A 279 18.75 -47.92 24.31
CA GLY A 279 19.75 -47.07 24.98
C GLY A 279 19.72 -45.59 24.54
N ASP A 280 20.71 -44.83 25.04
CA ASP A 280 21.20 -43.51 24.60
C ASP A 280 20.32 -42.24 24.69
N ASN A 281 20.52 -41.49 25.77
CA ASN A 281 21.20 -40.17 25.82
C ASN A 281 21.07 -39.22 24.60
N ALA A 282 20.87 -37.90 24.73
CA ALA A 282 21.03 -37.00 25.88
C ALA A 282 20.13 -35.74 25.77
N SER A 283 20.04 -34.96 26.85
CA SER A 283 19.19 -33.76 26.93
C SER A 283 19.93 -32.43 26.82
N SER A 284 19.17 -31.39 26.44
CA SER A 284 19.40 -29.96 26.75
C SER A 284 19.48 -29.69 28.29
N PRO A 285 19.78 -28.48 28.85
CA PRO A 285 19.48 -27.13 28.31
C PRO A 285 20.36 -25.88 28.69
N ARG A 286 20.10 -24.79 27.96
CA ARG A 286 20.00 -23.33 28.35
C ARG A 286 20.87 -22.67 29.45
N ARG A 287 21.26 -21.41 29.14
CA ARG A 287 21.71 -20.28 30.01
C ARG A 287 23.13 -20.46 30.62
N ALA A 288 23.89 -19.41 30.97
CA ALA A 288 23.61 -17.95 31.00
C ALA A 288 24.80 -17.10 30.44
N SER A 289 24.65 -15.77 30.49
CA SER A 289 25.63 -14.74 30.10
C SER A 289 26.72 -14.46 31.16
N VAL A 290 27.88 -13.90 30.76
CA VAL A 290 28.51 -12.73 31.42
C VAL A 290 29.66 -12.12 30.58
N HIS A 291 29.86 -10.80 30.78
CA HIS A 291 30.87 -9.81 30.31
C HIS A 291 32.05 -10.13 29.37
N ALA A 292 32.47 -9.07 28.66
CA ALA A 292 33.70 -8.96 27.87
C ALA A 292 34.87 -8.34 28.67
N LEU A 293 36.10 -8.48 28.17
CA LEU A 293 37.25 -7.63 28.50
C LEU A 293 38.24 -7.58 27.32
N ASN A 294 39.06 -6.52 27.25
CA ASN A 294 40.04 -6.31 26.19
C ASN A 294 41.31 -7.15 26.38
N GLY A 295 41.95 -7.57 25.29
CA GLY A 295 43.27 -8.23 25.34
C GLY A 295 43.94 -8.30 23.96
N SER A 296 44.89 -7.41 23.68
CA SER A 296 45.61 -7.32 22.41
C SER A 296 47.04 -7.85 22.51
N VAL A 297 47.38 -8.92 21.80
CA VAL A 297 48.76 -9.39 21.59
C VAL A 297 48.94 -9.82 20.13
N LYS A 298 50.18 -9.71 19.61
CA LYS A 298 50.60 -10.08 18.24
C LYS A 298 51.55 -11.30 18.27
N PHE A 299 52.06 -11.67 17.09
CA PHE A 299 53.05 -12.72 16.81
C PHE A 299 52.45 -14.15 16.79
N ASP A 300 52.83 -15.05 15.88
CA ASP A 300 53.71 -14.85 14.70
C ASP A 300 53.33 -15.71 13.49
N SER A 301 53.99 -15.49 12.35
CA SER A 301 53.79 -16.21 11.08
C SER A 301 55.02 -17.02 10.66
N PRO A 302 54.85 -18.18 10.00
CA PRO A 302 55.88 -18.78 9.14
C PRO A 302 55.68 -18.43 7.66
N ASP A 303 56.78 -18.47 6.90
CA ASP A 303 56.85 -18.16 5.46
C ASP A 303 55.87 -18.94 4.57
N SER A 304 55.25 -18.38 3.53
CA SER A 304 55.71 -17.51 2.42
C SER A 304 56.19 -18.28 1.17
N VAL A 305 55.30 -18.37 0.17
CA VAL A 305 55.61 -18.75 -1.21
C VAL A 305 55.24 -17.57 -2.11
N LYS A 306 56.22 -17.03 -2.83
CA LYS A 306 56.05 -15.81 -3.65
C LYS A 306 55.57 -16.16 -5.05
N GLN A 307 54.43 -15.61 -5.47
CA GLN A 307 54.09 -15.45 -6.89
C GLN A 307 54.25 -13.98 -7.33
N PRO A 308 54.59 -13.71 -8.60
CA PRO A 308 55.01 -12.39 -9.06
C PRO A 308 53.86 -11.37 -9.03
N ARG A 309 54.07 -10.24 -8.34
CA ARG A 309 53.13 -9.12 -8.34
C ARG A 309 53.36 -8.22 -9.54
N THR A 310 52.38 -8.15 -10.44
CA THR A 310 52.26 -7.04 -11.40
C THR A 310 51.99 -5.73 -10.64
N PRO A 311 52.41 -4.56 -11.18
CA PRO A 311 52.32 -3.29 -10.46
C PRO A 311 50.86 -2.82 -10.33
N ARG A 312 50.30 -2.94 -9.12
CA ARG A 312 48.97 -2.41 -8.76
C ARG A 312 48.93 -0.89 -8.94
N LYS A 313 48.35 -0.41 -10.04
CA LYS A 313 47.95 1.00 -10.18
C LYS A 313 46.84 1.30 -9.16
N LYS A 314 47.18 2.04 -8.09
CA LYS A 314 46.16 2.69 -7.25
C LYS A 314 45.38 3.67 -8.12
N LEU A 315 44.05 3.63 -8.11
CA LEU A 315 43.26 4.70 -8.73
C LEU A 315 43.61 6.03 -8.03
N LYS A 316 43.83 7.07 -8.83
CA LYS A 316 43.99 8.43 -8.32
C LYS A 316 42.61 9.00 -8.01
N TYR A 317 42.49 9.64 -6.86
CA TYR A 317 41.31 10.45 -6.51
C TYR A 317 41.59 11.90 -6.89
N GLU A 318 40.68 12.52 -7.65
CA GLU A 318 40.77 13.95 -7.95
C GLU A 318 39.77 14.76 -7.12
N VAL A 319 40.08 16.04 -6.95
CA VAL A 319 39.18 17.06 -6.39
C VAL A 319 38.69 17.89 -7.57
N MET A 320 37.37 17.94 -7.80
CA MET A 320 36.81 18.57 -9.00
C MET A 320 36.93 20.10 -8.97
N PRO A 321 37.52 20.74 -9.99
CA PRO A 321 37.48 22.20 -10.15
C PRO A 321 36.20 22.67 -10.86
N ASN A 322 35.73 23.86 -10.46
CA ASN A 322 34.62 24.66 -11.03
C ASN A 322 33.26 23.97 -11.28
N VAL A 323 32.29 24.33 -10.44
CA VAL A 323 30.86 24.06 -10.60
C VAL A 323 30.32 24.81 -11.82
N GLN A 324 29.64 24.10 -12.73
CA GLN A 324 28.96 24.72 -13.88
C GLN A 324 27.53 25.15 -13.51
N LYS A 325 27.04 26.21 -14.18
CA LYS A 325 25.70 26.76 -13.95
C LYS A 325 24.63 25.72 -14.33
N GLY A 326 23.91 25.17 -13.35
CA GLY A 326 22.86 24.17 -13.52
C GLY A 326 23.22 22.71 -13.18
N SER A 327 24.45 22.43 -12.73
CA SER A 327 24.83 21.11 -12.19
C SER A 327 24.24 20.88 -10.80
N VAL A 328 23.92 19.63 -10.46
CA VAL A 328 23.42 19.26 -9.12
C VAL A 328 24.39 19.72 -8.03
N LYS A 329 23.83 20.29 -6.96
CA LYS A 329 24.49 20.69 -5.71
C LYS A 329 24.03 19.83 -4.53
N GLY A 330 22.82 19.28 -4.61
CA GLY A 330 22.23 18.41 -3.60
C GLY A 330 20.74 18.18 -3.85
N ALA A 331 20.00 17.90 -2.78
CA ALA A 331 18.54 17.89 -2.80
C ALA A 331 17.99 18.20 -1.40
N GLU A 332 16.80 18.78 -1.35
CA GLU A 332 16.07 19.15 -0.13
C GLU A 332 14.88 18.22 0.09
N VAL A 333 14.49 18.00 1.35
CA VAL A 333 13.35 17.13 1.68
C VAL A 333 12.04 17.79 1.23
N SER A 334 11.25 17.07 0.45
CA SER A 334 9.88 17.46 0.07
C SER A 334 8.84 16.67 0.87
N ALA A 335 8.97 15.34 0.97
CA ALA A 335 8.03 14.52 1.74
C ALA A 335 8.63 13.19 2.25
N PHE A 336 8.05 12.66 3.32
CA PHE A 336 8.25 11.31 3.82
C PHE A 336 6.88 10.68 4.08
N LEU A 337 6.55 9.61 3.35
CA LEU A 337 5.20 9.08 3.22
C LEU A 337 5.17 7.59 3.56
N ARG A 338 4.66 7.27 4.76
CA ARG A 338 4.37 5.88 5.15
C ARG A 338 3.01 5.47 4.59
N CYS A 339 2.97 4.92 3.37
CA CYS A 339 1.76 4.94 2.55
C CYS A 339 1.28 3.61 1.95
N HIS A 340 1.98 2.48 2.12
CA HIS A 340 1.56 1.18 1.58
C HIS A 340 0.68 0.35 2.55
N SER A 341 0.61 0.75 3.83
CA SER A 341 -0.26 0.13 4.83
C SER A 341 -1.51 0.96 5.19
N LYS A 342 -2.42 0.36 5.97
CA LYS A 342 -3.46 1.10 6.74
C LYS A 342 -2.98 1.42 8.17
N ASP A 343 -1.98 0.70 8.66
CA ASP A 343 -1.38 0.91 9.99
C ASP A 343 -0.28 1.98 9.89
N PRO A 344 -0.34 3.09 10.65
CA PRO A 344 0.68 4.14 10.64
C PRO A 344 2.00 3.72 11.34
N SER A 345 2.01 2.61 12.07
CA SER A 345 3.19 2.05 12.75
C SER A 345 3.90 0.95 11.96
N ASP A 346 3.26 0.38 10.93
CA ASP A 346 3.81 -0.68 10.07
C ASP A 346 5.13 -0.24 9.41
N SER A 347 6.22 -0.89 9.79
CA SER A 347 7.56 -0.77 9.23
C SER A 347 8.06 -2.10 8.61
N VAL A 348 7.13 -2.95 8.18
CA VAL A 348 7.37 -4.31 7.66
C VAL A 348 6.90 -4.44 6.21
N THR A 349 5.85 -3.70 5.80
CA THR A 349 5.41 -3.63 4.40
C THR A 349 6.50 -2.95 3.56
N GLN A 350 7.24 -3.73 2.77
CA GLN A 350 8.28 -3.18 1.89
C GLN A 350 7.67 -2.42 0.70
N VAL A 351 8.31 -1.33 0.30
CA VAL A 351 8.08 -0.64 -0.96
C VAL A 351 9.23 -0.98 -1.90
N TRP A 352 8.90 -1.46 -3.11
CA TRP A 352 9.86 -2.17 -3.96
C TRP A 352 10.30 -1.37 -5.19
N GLN A 353 9.39 -0.67 -5.88
CA GLN A 353 9.72 0.13 -7.06
C GLN A 353 8.89 1.43 -7.11
N ALA A 354 9.45 2.45 -7.77
CA ALA A 354 8.78 3.67 -8.19
C ALA A 354 9.02 3.95 -9.69
N ALA A 355 8.08 4.58 -10.36
CA ALA A 355 8.28 5.15 -11.70
C ALA A 355 7.33 6.32 -11.97
N PHE A 356 7.83 7.36 -12.63
CA PHE A 356 7.05 8.54 -13.00
C PHE A 356 6.09 8.25 -14.16
N GLN A 357 4.90 8.85 -14.10
CA GLN A 357 3.91 8.78 -15.15
C GLN A 357 4.43 9.46 -16.43
N PRO A 358 4.24 8.89 -17.63
CA PRO A 358 4.49 9.59 -18.88
C PRO A 358 3.63 10.85 -18.99
N LYS A 359 4.18 11.93 -19.58
CA LYS A 359 3.39 13.12 -19.88
C LYS A 359 2.22 12.77 -20.80
N GLY A 360 1.03 13.30 -20.51
CA GLY A 360 -0.18 13.08 -21.32
C GLY A 360 -0.19 13.93 -22.59
N ASN A 361 0.37 15.13 -22.54
CA ASN A 361 0.48 16.09 -23.66
C ASN A 361 1.86 16.78 -23.65
N GLU A 362 2.33 17.24 -24.81
CA GLU A 362 3.61 17.96 -24.92
C GLU A 362 3.64 19.27 -24.11
N ASN A 363 2.49 19.95 -23.99
CA ASN A 363 2.31 21.18 -23.21
C ASN A 363 2.29 20.97 -21.68
N GLU A 364 2.27 19.72 -21.20
CA GLU A 364 2.31 19.43 -19.76
C GLU A 364 3.72 19.69 -19.22
N THR A 365 3.89 20.66 -18.32
CA THR A 365 5.22 21.23 -18.01
C THR A 365 6.18 20.23 -17.37
N SER A 366 5.75 19.50 -16.33
CA SER A 366 6.52 18.41 -15.71
C SER A 366 5.61 17.25 -15.28
N ALA A 367 6.09 16.02 -15.45
CA ALA A 367 5.46 14.84 -14.88
C ALA A 367 5.80 14.75 -13.37
N SER A 368 4.95 15.32 -12.52
CA SER A 368 5.13 15.26 -11.05
C SER A 368 4.56 14.00 -10.41
N ILE A 369 3.66 13.28 -11.10
CA ILE A 369 3.04 12.06 -10.60
C ILE A 369 4.01 10.88 -10.69
N VAL A 370 4.28 10.25 -9.55
CA VAL A 370 5.00 8.98 -9.43
C VAL A 370 4.04 7.87 -8.97
N ALA A 371 4.11 6.69 -9.58
CA ALA A 371 3.52 5.48 -9.02
C ALA A 371 4.57 4.75 -8.18
N THR A 372 4.18 4.25 -7.01
CA THR A 372 5.00 3.37 -6.16
C THR A 372 4.25 2.06 -5.90
N CYS A 373 4.95 0.93 -5.81
CA CYS A 373 4.35 -0.37 -5.46
C CYS A 373 5.02 -1.02 -4.25
N GLY A 374 4.21 -1.67 -3.42
CA GLY A 374 4.65 -2.30 -2.17
C GLY A 374 3.48 -2.93 -1.42
N GLY A 375 3.66 -4.12 -0.87
CA GLY A 375 2.56 -4.95 -0.39
C GLY A 375 1.50 -5.15 -1.48
N ARG A 376 0.21 -5.13 -1.10
CA ARG A 376 -0.93 -5.17 -2.05
C ARG A 376 -1.37 -3.79 -2.54
N VAL A 377 -0.49 -2.79 -2.50
CA VAL A 377 -0.83 -1.38 -2.71
C VAL A 377 0.03 -0.73 -3.78
N VAL A 378 -0.65 0.04 -4.63
CA VAL A 378 -0.03 1.00 -5.53
C VAL A 378 -0.51 2.39 -5.11
N ASN A 379 0.42 3.29 -4.80
CA ASN A 379 0.10 4.70 -4.53
C ASN A 379 0.50 5.53 -5.76
N PHE A 380 -0.31 6.52 -6.08
CA PHE A 380 -0.02 7.56 -7.06
C PHE A 380 0.18 8.86 -6.28
N ILE A 381 1.38 9.42 -6.37
CA ILE A 381 1.87 10.46 -5.48
C ILE A 381 2.31 11.65 -6.33
N ASP A 382 1.82 12.84 -6.01
CA ASP A 382 2.32 14.07 -6.62
C ASP A 382 3.56 14.56 -5.87
N CYS A 383 4.70 14.59 -6.56
CA CYS A 383 5.96 15.07 -6.00
C CYS A 383 5.99 16.59 -5.80
N SER A 384 5.06 17.36 -6.39
CA SER A 384 5.03 18.81 -6.24
C SER A 384 4.44 19.25 -4.90
N THR A 385 3.36 18.60 -4.46
CA THR A 385 2.71 18.80 -3.15
C THR A 385 3.18 17.80 -2.08
N GLY A 386 3.80 16.69 -2.48
CA GLY A 386 4.17 15.61 -1.58
C GLY A 386 2.98 14.77 -1.10
N THR A 387 1.87 14.72 -1.86
CA THR A 387 0.61 14.08 -1.43
C THR A 387 0.30 12.79 -2.20
N VAL A 388 -0.37 11.83 -1.54
CA VAL A 388 -0.89 10.61 -2.17
C VAL A 388 -2.24 10.95 -2.82
N VAL A 389 -2.25 11.21 -4.12
CA VAL A 389 -3.41 11.63 -4.89
C VAL A 389 -4.40 10.48 -5.10
N LYS A 390 -3.90 9.27 -5.37
CA LYS A 390 -4.74 8.06 -5.51
C LYS A 390 -4.06 6.84 -4.89
N ARG A 391 -4.86 5.85 -4.48
CA ARG A 391 -4.38 4.57 -3.95
C ARG A 391 -5.20 3.41 -4.49
N TYR A 392 -4.56 2.55 -5.28
CA TYR A 392 -5.12 1.26 -5.65
C TYR A 392 -4.71 0.20 -4.62
N ARG A 393 -5.64 -0.69 -4.26
CA ARG A 393 -5.37 -1.87 -3.43
C ARG A 393 -5.88 -3.10 -4.16
N HIS A 394 -4.99 -4.07 -4.37
CA HIS A 394 -5.30 -5.27 -5.14
C HIS A 394 -6.13 -6.28 -4.35
N ALA A 395 -6.98 -7.02 -5.07
CA ALA A 395 -7.96 -7.94 -4.48
C ALA A 395 -7.34 -9.30 -4.09
N ASN A 396 -6.40 -9.84 -4.87
CA ASN A 396 -5.70 -11.07 -4.54
C ASN A 396 -4.94 -10.90 -3.22
N THR A 397 -5.27 -11.71 -2.20
CA THR A 397 -4.70 -11.60 -0.86
C THR A 397 -3.27 -12.14 -0.74
N LYS A 398 -2.81 -12.91 -1.73
CA LYS A 398 -1.46 -13.47 -1.81
C LYS A 398 -0.46 -12.54 -2.51
N GLU A 399 -0.94 -11.51 -3.18
CA GLU A 399 -0.10 -10.59 -3.94
C GLU A 399 0.83 -9.76 -3.04
N GLU A 400 2.01 -9.44 -3.56
CA GLU A 400 2.95 -8.47 -3.03
C GLU A 400 3.69 -7.90 -4.24
N PHE A 401 3.40 -6.65 -4.59
CA PHE A 401 3.91 -6.04 -5.81
C PHE A 401 5.39 -5.68 -5.67
N PHE A 402 6.22 -6.29 -6.50
CA PHE A 402 7.66 -6.05 -6.58
C PHE A 402 8.00 -5.03 -7.67
N CYS A 403 7.22 -4.99 -8.77
CA CYS A 403 7.54 -4.16 -9.91
C CYS A 403 6.33 -3.51 -10.59
N LEU A 404 6.61 -2.44 -11.33
CA LEU A 404 5.65 -1.67 -12.11
C LEU A 404 6.27 -1.11 -13.40
N ALA A 405 5.43 -0.84 -14.40
CA ALA A 405 5.81 -0.17 -15.65
C ALA A 405 4.65 0.63 -16.24
N TRP A 406 4.96 1.79 -16.82
CA TRP A 406 3.99 2.67 -17.46
C TRP A 406 3.97 2.54 -18.98
N THR A 407 2.81 2.78 -19.59
CA THR A 407 2.63 3.02 -21.02
C THR A 407 1.52 4.06 -21.25
N SER A 408 1.31 4.47 -22.50
CA SER A 408 0.15 5.27 -22.93
C SER A 408 -0.55 4.54 -24.08
N LEU A 409 -1.85 4.32 -23.95
CA LEU A 409 -2.68 3.63 -24.96
C LEU A 409 -3.84 4.54 -25.40
N PRO A 410 -4.30 4.46 -26.67
CA PRO A 410 -5.40 5.28 -27.18
C PRO A 410 -6.79 4.73 -26.72
N ILE A 411 -7.05 4.75 -25.42
CA ILE A 411 -8.31 4.25 -24.83
C ILE A 411 -9.45 5.21 -25.21
N GLY A 412 -10.51 4.68 -25.83
CA GLY A 412 -11.62 5.50 -26.33
C GLY A 412 -11.20 6.57 -27.36
N GLY A 413 -10.04 6.38 -28.03
CA GLY A 413 -9.48 7.36 -28.97
C GLY A 413 -8.67 8.49 -28.33
N ARG A 414 -8.44 8.48 -27.02
CA ARG A 414 -7.60 9.46 -26.31
C ARG A 414 -6.33 8.81 -25.75
N PRO A 415 -5.16 9.48 -25.76
CA PRO A 415 -3.98 8.98 -25.04
C PRO A 415 -4.26 8.89 -23.54
N SER A 416 -4.26 7.69 -22.99
CA SER A 416 -4.52 7.41 -21.57
C SER A 416 -3.36 6.62 -20.98
N ALA A 417 -2.83 7.10 -19.85
CA ALA A 417 -1.76 6.41 -19.13
C ALA A 417 -2.25 5.09 -18.53
N VAL A 418 -1.51 4.01 -18.74
CA VAL A 418 -1.79 2.68 -18.20
C VAL A 418 -0.58 2.20 -17.40
N LEU A 419 -0.84 1.63 -16.22
CA LEU A 419 0.17 1.08 -15.34
C LEU A 419 0.01 -0.45 -15.28
N ALA A 420 1.05 -1.18 -15.69
CA ALA A 420 1.20 -2.59 -15.37
C ALA A 420 1.89 -2.74 -14.01
N VAL A 421 1.40 -3.63 -13.15
CA VAL A 421 2.02 -4.00 -11.87
C VAL A 421 2.03 -5.52 -11.70
N ALA A 422 3.08 -6.04 -11.05
CA ALA A 422 3.26 -7.47 -10.83
C ALA A 422 4.15 -7.77 -9.61
N GLY A 423 4.18 -9.04 -9.21
CA GLY A 423 5.03 -9.50 -8.13
C GLY A 423 4.78 -10.95 -7.75
N LYS A 424 4.47 -11.15 -6.46
CA LYS A 424 4.40 -12.45 -5.77
C LYS A 424 3.25 -13.35 -6.21
N ALA A 425 2.16 -12.80 -6.74
CA ALA A 425 1.08 -13.59 -7.32
C ALA A 425 1.46 -14.27 -8.65
N CYS A 426 2.57 -13.86 -9.28
CA CYS A 426 3.00 -14.30 -10.61
C CYS A 426 2.02 -13.88 -11.75
N GLU A 427 1.08 -12.99 -11.41
CA GLU A 427 0.12 -12.34 -12.31
C GLU A 427 0.64 -10.95 -12.71
N VAL A 428 0.26 -10.49 -13.91
CA VAL A 428 0.33 -9.07 -14.29
C VAL A 428 -1.06 -8.47 -14.16
N SER A 429 -1.17 -7.34 -13.47
CA SER A 429 -2.39 -6.54 -13.36
C SER A 429 -2.24 -5.20 -14.09
N LEU A 430 -3.22 -4.87 -14.93
CA LEU A 430 -3.27 -3.66 -15.76
C LEU A 430 -4.30 -2.68 -15.18
N ILE A 431 -3.81 -1.51 -14.80
CA ILE A 431 -4.57 -0.44 -14.12
C ILE A 431 -4.67 0.77 -15.05
N HIS A 432 -5.87 1.34 -15.18
CA HIS A 432 -6.11 2.66 -15.75
C HIS A 432 -6.22 3.69 -14.61
N PRO A 433 -5.17 4.48 -14.28
CA PRO A 433 -5.14 5.26 -13.04
C PRO A 433 -6.02 6.52 -13.03
N GLU A 434 -6.47 6.99 -14.19
CA GLU A 434 -7.47 8.07 -14.26
C GLU A 434 -8.77 7.63 -13.57
N GLN A 435 -9.28 6.45 -13.95
CA GLN A 435 -10.50 5.85 -13.42
C GLN A 435 -10.23 4.94 -12.19
N LEU A 436 -8.97 4.72 -11.84
CA LEU A 436 -8.47 3.84 -10.77
C LEU A 436 -8.91 2.35 -10.89
N VAL A 437 -9.31 1.93 -12.10
CA VAL A 437 -9.80 0.57 -12.40
C VAL A 437 -8.64 -0.34 -12.81
N CYS A 438 -8.52 -1.49 -12.13
CA CYS A 438 -7.74 -2.63 -12.63
C CYS A 438 -8.62 -3.44 -13.59
N TYR A 439 -8.47 -3.21 -14.90
CA TYR A 439 -9.38 -3.75 -15.91
C TYR A 439 -9.01 -5.15 -16.39
N ARG A 440 -7.77 -5.58 -16.17
CA ARG A 440 -7.32 -6.94 -16.50
C ARG A 440 -6.22 -7.42 -15.57
N SER A 441 -6.37 -8.63 -15.05
CA SER A 441 -5.25 -9.42 -14.51
C SER A 441 -5.08 -10.68 -15.36
N PHE A 442 -3.85 -11.20 -15.44
CA PHE A 442 -3.56 -12.47 -16.11
C PHE A 442 -2.32 -13.15 -15.52
N GLN A 443 -2.32 -14.48 -15.45
CA GLN A 443 -1.15 -15.28 -15.12
C GLN A 443 -0.06 -15.04 -16.18
N ALA A 444 1.10 -14.55 -15.76
CA ALA A 444 2.20 -14.26 -16.67
C ALA A 444 3.38 -15.25 -16.49
N HIS A 445 3.75 -15.53 -15.24
CA HIS A 445 4.89 -16.41 -14.92
C HIS A 445 4.50 -17.54 -13.97
N SER A 446 5.41 -18.50 -13.82
CA SER A 446 5.30 -19.64 -12.89
C SER A 446 5.86 -19.34 -11.49
N LYS A 447 6.69 -18.31 -11.37
CA LYS A 447 7.24 -17.76 -10.11
C LYS A 447 7.14 -16.22 -10.12
N TYR A 448 7.62 -15.59 -9.05
CA TYR A 448 7.53 -14.13 -8.84
C TYR A 448 8.07 -13.30 -10.01
N ILE A 449 7.46 -12.14 -10.25
CA ILE A 449 7.82 -11.21 -11.33
C ILE A 449 8.58 -10.02 -10.72
N ASN A 450 9.84 -9.88 -11.11
CA ASN A 450 10.77 -8.88 -10.58
C ASN A 450 10.86 -7.62 -11.46
N SER A 451 10.56 -7.74 -12.76
CA SER A 451 10.73 -6.65 -13.71
C SER A 451 9.58 -6.57 -14.71
N LEU A 452 9.15 -5.34 -15.00
CA LEU A 452 8.22 -5.02 -16.08
C LEU A 452 8.82 -3.88 -16.93
N LEU A 453 8.61 -3.92 -18.24
CA LEU A 453 9.01 -2.86 -19.16
C LEU A 453 8.10 -2.85 -20.39
N PHE A 454 7.60 -1.69 -20.80
CA PHE A 454 6.91 -1.54 -22.09
C PHE A 454 7.89 -1.23 -23.22
N CYS A 455 7.63 -1.77 -24.42
CA CYS A 455 8.42 -1.51 -25.62
C CYS A 455 8.28 -0.05 -26.08
N PRO A 456 9.38 0.72 -26.23
CA PRO A 456 9.30 2.14 -26.61
C PRO A 456 8.56 2.42 -27.92
N ASN A 457 8.68 1.54 -28.92
CA ASN A 457 8.06 1.71 -30.24
C ASN A 457 6.78 0.86 -30.42
N GLN A 458 6.34 0.16 -29.38
CA GLN A 458 5.16 -0.70 -29.38
C GLN A 458 4.46 -0.61 -28.00
N PRO A 459 3.68 0.45 -27.71
CA PRO A 459 3.20 0.74 -26.35
C PRO A 459 2.24 -0.32 -25.78
N ALA A 460 1.62 -1.14 -26.63
CA ALA A 460 0.82 -2.29 -26.22
C ALA A 460 1.64 -3.57 -25.96
N TRP A 461 2.97 -3.54 -26.11
CA TRP A 461 3.85 -4.68 -25.84
C TRP A 461 4.56 -4.53 -24.50
N LEU A 462 4.30 -5.48 -23.61
CA LEU A 462 4.85 -5.56 -22.26
C LEU A 462 5.86 -6.71 -22.18
N LEU A 463 7.04 -6.44 -21.64
CA LEU A 463 8.00 -7.43 -21.17
C LEU A 463 7.76 -7.68 -19.69
N SER A 464 7.81 -8.94 -19.26
CA SER A 464 7.88 -9.35 -17.85
C SER A 464 9.09 -10.25 -17.62
N GLY A 465 9.87 -9.99 -16.56
CA GLY A 465 11.03 -10.78 -16.14
C GLY A 465 10.81 -11.40 -14.76
N SER A 466 11.22 -12.65 -14.58
CA SER A 466 10.86 -13.46 -13.41
C SER A 466 12.04 -14.25 -12.83
N ILE A 467 11.87 -14.67 -11.58
CA ILE A 467 12.70 -15.69 -10.91
C ILE A 467 12.47 -17.10 -11.48
N ASP A 468 11.59 -17.28 -12.47
CA ASP A 468 11.45 -18.51 -13.27
C ASP A 468 12.41 -18.62 -14.45
N ASP A 469 13.45 -17.77 -14.48
CA ASP A 469 14.57 -17.80 -15.43
C ASP A 469 14.20 -17.43 -16.87
N ASN A 470 13.00 -16.86 -17.06
CA ASN A 470 12.47 -16.38 -18.34
C ASN A 470 12.14 -14.88 -18.33
N ILE A 471 12.14 -14.32 -19.53
CA ILE A 471 11.43 -13.10 -19.90
C ILE A 471 10.27 -13.50 -20.81
N HIS A 472 9.09 -12.92 -20.63
CA HIS A 472 7.95 -13.10 -21.52
C HIS A 472 7.58 -11.76 -22.16
N ILE A 473 7.24 -11.78 -23.45
CA ILE A 473 6.75 -10.59 -24.18
C ILE A 473 5.28 -10.82 -24.52
N TRP A 474 4.43 -9.85 -24.18
CA TRP A 474 2.98 -9.90 -24.31
C TRP A 474 2.50 -8.73 -25.15
N ASN A 475 1.57 -8.97 -26.08
CA ASN A 475 0.68 -7.91 -26.54
C ASN A 475 -0.49 -7.86 -25.55
N ILE A 476 -0.63 -6.75 -24.82
CA ILE A 476 -1.75 -6.52 -23.89
C ILE A 476 -3.00 -5.95 -24.58
N GLY A 477 -2.89 -5.63 -25.88
CA GLY A 477 -3.93 -4.99 -26.68
C GLY A 477 -4.25 -3.56 -26.24
N ILE A 478 -5.25 -2.96 -26.88
CA ILE A 478 -5.82 -1.68 -26.50
C ILE A 478 -7.24 -1.96 -25.97
N PRO A 479 -7.55 -1.65 -24.70
CA PRO A 479 -8.86 -1.95 -24.13
C PRO A 479 -9.94 -1.06 -24.75
N LYS A 480 -11.02 -1.70 -25.23
CA LYS A 480 -12.20 -1.00 -25.75
C LYS A 480 -13.06 -0.51 -24.59
N ALA A 481 -13.27 0.81 -24.50
CA ALA A 481 -14.18 1.42 -23.54
C ALA A 481 -15.64 1.30 -24.01
N PRO A 482 -16.65 1.25 -23.10
CA PRO A 482 -16.51 1.39 -21.65
C PRO A 482 -16.14 0.10 -20.88
N GLU A 483 -16.27 -1.10 -21.47
CA GLU A 483 -16.11 -2.38 -20.75
C GLU A 483 -14.65 -2.84 -20.56
N TYR A 484 -13.69 -2.08 -21.09
CA TYR A 484 -12.25 -2.37 -21.13
C TYR A 484 -11.86 -3.72 -21.77
N VAL A 485 -12.66 -4.21 -22.72
CA VAL A 485 -12.39 -5.48 -23.40
C VAL A 485 -11.07 -5.41 -24.17
N THR A 486 -10.11 -6.25 -23.78
CA THR A 486 -8.83 -6.45 -24.48
C THR A 486 -8.48 -7.94 -24.59
N LYS A 487 -7.64 -8.30 -25.56
CA LYS A 487 -7.07 -9.64 -25.74
C LYS A 487 -5.58 -9.60 -25.37
N ILE A 488 -5.19 -10.41 -24.40
CA ILE A 488 -3.78 -10.66 -24.07
C ILE A 488 -3.25 -11.79 -24.98
N GLU A 489 -2.08 -11.60 -25.58
CA GLU A 489 -1.39 -12.61 -26.39
C GLU A 489 0.09 -12.68 -26.01
N LYS A 490 0.60 -13.88 -25.67
CA LYS A 490 2.04 -14.09 -25.49
C LYS A 490 2.71 -14.17 -26.87
N LEU A 491 3.66 -13.27 -27.13
CA LEU A 491 4.38 -13.16 -28.39
C LEU A 491 5.67 -14.00 -28.41
N LEU A 492 6.40 -14.06 -27.29
CA LEU A 492 7.75 -14.62 -27.24
C LEU A 492 8.16 -14.99 -25.81
N THR A 493 8.98 -16.03 -25.64
CA THR A 493 9.83 -16.25 -24.46
C THR A 493 11.29 -15.98 -24.79
N LEU A 494 12.00 -15.27 -23.93
CA LEU A 494 13.47 -15.25 -23.94
C LEU A 494 13.98 -15.94 -22.68
N ARG A 495 15.03 -16.75 -22.82
CA ARG A 495 15.49 -17.66 -21.76
C ARG A 495 16.95 -17.35 -21.37
N PRO A 496 17.21 -16.41 -20.43
CA PRO A 496 18.55 -16.23 -19.87
C PRO A 496 19.05 -17.44 -19.07
N LYS A 497 18.15 -18.30 -18.55
CA LYS A 497 18.47 -19.42 -17.64
C LYS A 497 19.03 -18.99 -16.27
N VAL A 498 18.78 -17.73 -15.90
CA VAL A 498 19.05 -17.14 -14.58
C VAL A 498 17.96 -16.12 -14.26
N GLU A 499 17.73 -15.87 -12.97
CA GLU A 499 16.75 -14.90 -12.47
C GLU A 499 16.97 -13.50 -13.08
N VAL A 500 15.86 -12.89 -13.53
CA VAL A 500 15.84 -11.57 -14.17
C VAL A 500 15.54 -10.49 -13.14
N LEU A 501 16.35 -9.43 -13.10
CA LEU A 501 16.25 -8.34 -12.12
C LEU A 501 15.77 -7.03 -12.77
N GLN A 502 16.41 -6.61 -13.86
CA GLN A 502 16.03 -5.41 -14.61
C GLN A 502 16.12 -5.63 -16.12
N LEU A 503 15.31 -4.88 -16.87
CA LEU A 503 15.20 -4.94 -18.33
C LEU A 503 15.41 -3.55 -18.94
N CYS A 504 16.06 -3.48 -20.10
CA CYS A 504 15.98 -2.30 -20.97
C CYS A 504 15.96 -2.70 -22.46
N VAL A 505 15.44 -1.83 -23.31
CA VAL A 505 15.37 -2.04 -24.76
C VAL A 505 15.94 -0.81 -25.45
N SER A 506 17.04 -1.00 -26.19
CA SER A 506 17.62 0.03 -27.06
C SER A 506 17.08 -0.11 -28.48
N THR A 507 16.42 0.94 -28.98
CA THR A 507 15.85 0.96 -30.33
C THR A 507 16.94 1.25 -31.37
N LYS A 508 17.83 2.19 -31.07
CA LYS A 508 19.04 2.56 -31.84
C LYS A 508 19.94 1.37 -32.14
N ASN A 509 20.08 0.45 -31.19
CA ASN A 509 20.98 -0.70 -31.31
C ASN A 509 20.26 -2.03 -31.62
N GLU A 510 18.92 -2.03 -31.78
CA GLU A 510 18.08 -3.24 -31.95
C GLU A 510 18.35 -4.34 -30.89
N LEU A 511 18.51 -3.95 -29.62
CA LEU A 511 18.85 -4.85 -28.52
C LEU A 511 17.85 -4.77 -27.36
N LEU A 512 17.47 -5.94 -26.85
CA LEU A 512 16.87 -6.11 -25.53
C LEU A 512 17.98 -6.60 -24.60
N LEU A 513 18.15 -5.93 -23.45
CA LEU A 513 19.12 -6.27 -22.42
C LEU A 513 18.39 -6.70 -21.14
N ALA A 514 18.93 -7.69 -20.44
CA ALA A 514 18.46 -8.14 -19.14
C ALA A 514 19.62 -8.25 -18.16
N ALA A 515 19.51 -7.54 -17.04
CA ALA A 515 20.38 -7.66 -15.90
C ALA A 515 19.82 -8.75 -14.97
N CYS A 516 20.69 -9.69 -14.58
CA CYS A 516 20.31 -10.96 -13.98
C CYS A 516 21.20 -11.31 -12.78
N HIS A 517 20.73 -12.24 -11.96
CA HIS A 517 21.50 -12.90 -10.91
C HIS A 517 22.55 -13.88 -11.52
N GLY A 518 23.59 -13.32 -12.15
CA GLY A 518 24.65 -14.07 -12.83
C GLY A 518 25.24 -13.41 -14.08
N GLY A 519 24.72 -12.25 -14.53
CA GLY A 519 25.30 -11.50 -15.64
C GLY A 519 24.39 -10.44 -16.25
N LEU A 520 24.90 -9.76 -17.28
CA LEU A 520 24.13 -8.86 -18.15
C LEU A 520 24.04 -9.48 -19.54
N PHE A 521 22.86 -9.92 -19.94
CA PHE A 521 22.61 -10.65 -21.19
C PHE A 521 21.85 -9.78 -22.19
N ALA A 522 22.00 -10.07 -23.49
CA ALA A 522 21.21 -9.41 -24.52
C ALA A 522 20.84 -10.31 -25.70
N TRP A 523 19.80 -9.87 -26.41
CA TRP A 523 19.23 -10.50 -27.61
C TRP A 523 19.06 -9.46 -28.70
N LYS A 524 19.26 -9.85 -29.97
CA LYS A 524 18.75 -9.03 -31.09
C LYS A 524 17.22 -8.97 -31.02
N PHE A 525 16.71 -7.74 -30.93
CA PHE A 525 15.31 -7.40 -30.74
C PHE A 525 14.91 -6.21 -31.61
N ASP A 526 14.61 -6.49 -32.88
CA ASP A 526 13.85 -5.56 -33.72
C ASP A 526 12.37 -5.63 -33.32
N GLN A 527 11.79 -4.50 -32.92
CA GLN A 527 10.37 -4.36 -32.54
C GLN A 527 9.43 -4.36 -33.76
N LYS A 528 9.94 -4.22 -34.99
CA LYS A 528 9.15 -4.27 -36.23
C LYS A 528 8.95 -5.70 -36.71
N SER A 529 9.98 -6.55 -36.57
CA SER A 529 9.99 -7.96 -37.02
C SER A 529 10.35 -8.93 -35.89
N VAL A 530 9.50 -8.99 -34.84
CA VAL A 530 9.70 -9.95 -33.74
C VAL A 530 9.40 -11.36 -34.20
N VAL A 531 10.45 -12.14 -34.42
CA VAL A 531 10.38 -13.59 -34.61
C VAL A 531 9.83 -14.24 -33.33
N LYS A 532 8.59 -14.75 -33.40
CA LYS A 532 7.85 -15.47 -32.33
C LYS A 532 8.38 -16.89 -32.08
N VAL A 533 9.70 -17.02 -31.89
CA VAL A 533 10.38 -18.28 -31.57
C VAL A 533 11.28 -18.06 -30.35
N ASP A 534 11.11 -18.93 -29.35
CA ASP A 534 11.84 -18.91 -28.08
C ASP A 534 13.36 -18.89 -28.27
N ARG A 535 14.06 -17.96 -27.59
CA ARG A 535 15.50 -17.70 -27.84
C ARG A 535 16.35 -17.52 -26.58
N PHE A 536 17.56 -18.09 -26.65
CA PHE A 536 18.67 -17.86 -25.72
C PHE A 536 19.41 -16.56 -26.06
N PRO A 537 20.11 -15.91 -25.10
CA PRO A 537 20.87 -14.69 -25.38
C PRO A 537 21.99 -14.94 -26.39
N ASN A 538 22.26 -13.95 -27.23
CA ASN A 538 23.35 -13.99 -28.21
C ASN A 538 24.53 -13.07 -27.83
N VAL A 539 24.38 -12.25 -26.79
CA VAL A 539 25.45 -11.43 -26.19
C VAL A 539 25.43 -11.56 -24.66
N GLU A 540 26.62 -11.52 -24.06
CA GLU A 540 26.84 -11.34 -22.63
C GLU A 540 27.82 -10.17 -22.45
N PHE A 541 27.43 -9.15 -21.70
CA PHE A 541 28.25 -7.99 -21.39
C PHE A 541 29.00 -8.20 -20.08
N CYS A 542 30.29 -8.54 -20.16
CA CYS A 542 31.15 -8.76 -19.01
C CYS A 542 31.60 -7.42 -18.43
N LEU A 543 30.95 -7.00 -17.34
CA LEU A 543 31.21 -5.74 -16.64
C LEU A 543 32.55 -5.75 -15.85
N PRO A 544 33.20 -4.58 -15.66
CA PRO A 544 34.45 -4.46 -14.90
C PRO A 544 34.24 -4.25 -13.39
N GLY A 545 35.17 -4.75 -12.58
CA GLY A 545 35.26 -4.55 -11.13
C GLY A 545 36.20 -3.40 -10.69
N LYS A 546 36.37 -3.22 -9.38
CA LYS A 546 37.12 -2.09 -8.76
C LYS A 546 38.57 -1.94 -9.22
N ASP A 547 39.22 -3.02 -9.65
CA ASP A 547 40.62 -3.05 -10.06
C ASP A 547 40.81 -3.03 -11.59
N GLY A 548 39.71 -2.94 -12.35
CA GLY A 548 39.72 -3.00 -13.82
C GLY A 548 39.80 -4.41 -14.41
N THR A 549 39.78 -5.47 -13.59
CA THR A 549 39.49 -6.83 -14.07
C THR A 549 37.99 -7.00 -14.32
N SER A 550 37.56 -8.11 -14.91
CA SER A 550 36.13 -8.46 -14.95
C SER A 550 35.64 -8.79 -13.54
N VAL A 551 34.39 -8.46 -13.21
CA VAL A 551 33.77 -8.91 -11.94
C VAL A 551 33.83 -10.45 -11.84
N GLU A 552 33.76 -10.96 -10.62
CA GLU A 552 33.79 -12.38 -10.27
C GLU A 552 32.83 -13.25 -11.11
N LYS A 553 33.07 -14.56 -11.13
CA LYS A 553 32.26 -15.53 -11.88
C LYS A 553 30.80 -15.47 -11.42
N GLU A 554 29.89 -15.23 -12.38
CA GLU A 554 28.44 -15.07 -12.17
C GLU A 554 28.08 -13.84 -11.30
N PRO A 555 28.34 -12.60 -11.79
CA PRO A 555 28.05 -11.38 -11.03
C PRO A 555 26.55 -11.10 -10.96
N VAL A 556 26.04 -10.74 -9.78
CA VAL A 556 24.69 -10.18 -9.64
C VAL A 556 24.69 -8.76 -10.23
N VAL A 557 24.02 -8.60 -11.38
CA VAL A 557 23.83 -7.29 -12.01
C VAL A 557 22.46 -6.78 -11.59
N ASP A 558 22.42 -5.95 -10.55
CA ASP A 558 21.18 -5.40 -9.98
C ASP A 558 20.89 -3.96 -10.45
N GLY A 559 21.77 -3.34 -11.25
CA GLY A 559 21.52 -2.03 -11.85
C GLY A 559 21.70 -2.01 -13.37
N LEU A 560 20.66 -1.57 -14.09
CA LEU A 560 20.60 -1.39 -15.53
C LEU A 560 19.61 -0.26 -15.88
N VAL A 561 20.12 0.91 -16.26
CA VAL A 561 19.33 2.06 -16.73
C VAL A 561 19.79 2.47 -18.12
N LEU A 562 18.86 2.80 -19.01
CA LEU A 562 19.16 3.28 -20.37
C LEU A 562 18.80 4.77 -20.51
N ILE A 563 19.79 5.60 -20.83
CA ILE A 563 19.64 7.04 -21.06
C ILE A 563 19.84 7.33 -22.56
N GLN A 564 18.94 8.12 -23.15
CA GLN A 564 19.03 8.59 -24.54
C GLN A 564 19.27 7.45 -25.56
N ASP A 565 18.62 6.31 -25.32
CA ASP A 565 18.61 5.10 -26.16
C ASP A 565 20.00 4.46 -26.46
N ASP A 566 21.07 4.91 -25.79
CA ASP A 566 22.44 4.42 -26.06
C ASP A 566 23.41 4.45 -24.87
N THR A 567 23.15 5.25 -23.82
CA THR A 567 24.04 5.30 -22.65
C THR A 567 23.48 4.37 -21.58
N ILE A 568 24.19 3.29 -21.28
CA ILE A 568 23.86 2.40 -20.16
C ILE A 568 24.50 2.96 -18.89
N VAL A 569 23.73 3.00 -17.80
CA VAL A 569 24.24 2.99 -16.43
C VAL A 569 24.09 1.58 -15.90
N SER A 570 25.19 0.97 -15.45
CA SER A 570 25.18 -0.38 -14.89
C SER A 570 25.83 -0.44 -13.51
N LYS A 571 25.28 -1.30 -12.66
CA LYS A 571 25.77 -1.59 -11.31
C LYS A 571 25.74 -3.10 -11.07
N CYS A 572 26.69 -3.58 -10.28
CA CYS A 572 26.66 -4.92 -9.73
C CYS A 572 26.71 -4.83 -8.21
N SER A 573 26.17 -5.83 -7.53
CA SER A 573 26.34 -6.00 -6.09
C SER A 573 27.81 -6.17 -5.70
N SER A 574 28.20 -5.75 -4.49
CA SER A 574 29.57 -5.84 -3.93
C SER A 574 30.70 -5.12 -4.68
N THR A 575 30.49 -4.58 -5.89
CA THR A 575 31.54 -3.84 -6.61
C THR A 575 31.75 -2.42 -6.10
N GLY A 576 30.89 -1.91 -5.22
CA GLY A 576 31.03 -0.57 -4.62
C GLY A 576 31.09 0.57 -5.63
N MET A 577 30.61 0.35 -6.86
CA MET A 577 30.72 1.29 -7.97
C MET A 577 29.51 1.21 -8.90
N ILE A 578 29.15 2.35 -9.48
CA ILE A 578 28.23 2.49 -10.61
C ILE A 578 29.06 2.90 -11.83
N GLY A 579 28.81 2.36 -13.02
CA GLY A 579 29.52 2.70 -14.24
C GLY A 579 28.60 3.16 -15.37
N THR A 580 29.10 4.06 -16.23
CA THR A 580 28.41 4.47 -17.46
C THR A 580 29.17 4.03 -18.69
N TRP A 581 28.48 3.63 -19.75
CA TRP A 581 29.08 3.25 -21.03
C TRP A 581 28.12 3.43 -22.20
N LYS A 582 28.65 3.61 -23.41
CA LYS A 582 27.85 3.65 -24.65
C LYS A 582 27.65 2.24 -25.18
N LEU A 583 26.41 1.85 -25.44
CA LEU A 583 26.05 0.54 -25.98
C LEU A 583 26.57 0.38 -27.41
N SER A 584 26.33 1.38 -28.26
CA SER A 584 26.84 1.45 -29.65
C SER A 584 28.35 1.18 -29.77
N ALA A 585 29.16 1.75 -28.87
CA ALA A 585 30.61 1.58 -28.85
C ALA A 585 31.07 0.14 -28.56
N HIS A 586 30.20 -0.71 -28.01
CA HIS A 586 30.45 -2.13 -27.73
C HIS A 586 29.75 -3.05 -28.75
N VAL A 587 28.59 -2.63 -29.29
CA VAL A 587 27.83 -3.37 -30.32
C VAL A 587 28.61 -3.50 -31.63
N THR A 588 29.48 -2.55 -31.97
CA THR A 588 30.42 -2.67 -33.12
C THR A 588 31.34 -3.89 -33.06
N THR A 589 31.57 -4.48 -31.88
CA THR A 589 32.40 -5.68 -31.72
C THR A 589 31.68 -6.99 -32.05
N LEU A 590 30.37 -6.96 -32.27
CA LEU A 590 29.53 -8.14 -32.47
C LEU A 590 29.55 -8.65 -33.91
N LYS A 591 29.74 -9.97 -34.05
CA LYS A 591 29.59 -10.67 -35.33
C LYS A 591 28.10 -10.78 -35.67
N LYS A 592 27.62 -9.94 -36.60
CA LYS A 592 26.20 -9.75 -36.96
C LYS A 592 25.38 -11.02 -37.22
N HIS A 593 26.03 -12.12 -37.66
CA HIS A 593 25.38 -13.39 -38.01
C HIS A 593 25.68 -14.55 -37.04
N SER A 594 26.37 -14.30 -35.92
CA SER A 594 26.67 -15.36 -34.94
C SER A 594 25.44 -15.69 -34.08
N GLN A 595 25.00 -16.95 -34.14
CA GLN A 595 24.00 -17.51 -33.21
C GLN A 595 24.64 -18.07 -31.92
N LYS A 596 25.98 -18.12 -31.83
CA LYS A 596 26.69 -18.45 -30.59
C LYS A 596 26.79 -17.22 -29.69
N LEU A 597 26.67 -17.42 -28.38
CA LEU A 597 26.81 -16.38 -27.34
C LEU A 597 28.17 -15.66 -27.46
N GLN A 598 28.14 -14.33 -27.54
CA GLN A 598 29.32 -13.47 -27.65
C GLN A 598 29.57 -12.74 -26.34
N LYS A 599 30.65 -13.09 -25.63
CA LYS A 599 31.11 -12.36 -24.44
C LYS A 599 31.84 -11.07 -24.85
N VAL A 600 31.28 -9.91 -24.50
CA VAL A 600 31.82 -8.57 -24.79
C VAL A 600 32.30 -7.94 -23.48
N LYS A 601 33.59 -7.62 -23.38
CA LYS A 601 34.14 -6.90 -22.22
C LYS A 601 33.74 -5.43 -22.29
N VAL A 602 33.02 -4.96 -21.28
CA VAL A 602 32.58 -3.56 -21.18
C VAL A 602 33.70 -2.68 -20.63
N LYS A 603 33.88 -1.50 -21.22
CA LYS A 603 34.70 -0.40 -20.70
C LYS A 603 33.78 0.73 -20.26
N TYR A 604 33.87 1.12 -18.99
CA TYR A 604 33.17 2.31 -18.49
C TYR A 604 33.85 3.59 -18.99
N GLY A 605 33.03 4.55 -19.44
CA GLY A 605 33.45 5.92 -19.77
C GLY A 605 33.62 6.78 -18.52
N SER A 606 32.71 6.61 -17.54
CA SER A 606 32.84 7.13 -16.17
C SER A 606 32.49 6.08 -15.14
N THR A 607 33.12 6.17 -13.97
CA THR A 607 32.87 5.29 -12.83
C THR A 607 32.66 6.11 -11.57
N PHE A 608 31.66 5.75 -10.77
CA PHE A 608 31.18 6.50 -9.62
C PHE A 608 31.28 5.64 -8.35
N LEU A 609 31.87 6.18 -7.28
CA LEU A 609 32.03 5.51 -5.99
C LEU A 609 30.69 5.42 -5.25
N TRP A 610 30.26 4.19 -4.96
CA TRP A 610 29.00 3.86 -4.27
C TRP A 610 29.27 3.07 -2.96
N SER A 611 28.21 2.63 -2.27
CA SER A 611 28.31 1.86 -1.02
C SER A 611 28.97 0.50 -1.22
N ASP A 612 29.88 0.12 -0.32
CA ASP A 612 30.60 -1.16 -0.38
C ASP A 612 29.80 -2.33 0.24
N THR A 613 28.53 -2.42 -0.15
CA THR A 613 27.57 -3.35 0.46
C THR A 613 27.43 -4.65 -0.30
N LYS A 614 27.05 -5.70 0.45
CA LYS A 614 26.69 -7.03 -0.07
C LYS A 614 25.17 -7.24 -0.15
N VAL A 615 24.38 -6.18 0.03
CA VAL A 615 22.93 -6.21 -0.19
C VAL A 615 22.66 -6.01 -1.68
N ASP A 616 22.09 -7.04 -2.30
CA ASP A 616 21.59 -7.06 -3.67
C ASP A 616 20.27 -6.26 -3.82
N TYR A 617 19.76 -6.15 -5.06
CA TYR A 617 18.45 -5.57 -5.38
C TYR A 617 18.30 -4.07 -4.99
N LEU A 618 19.39 -3.29 -5.07
CA LEU A 618 19.39 -1.85 -4.74
C LEU A 618 19.39 -1.01 -6.03
N TYR A 619 18.21 -0.72 -6.54
CA TYR A 619 18.00 -0.25 -7.92
C TYR A 619 18.36 1.24 -8.12
N PRO A 620 19.33 1.56 -9.01
CA PRO A 620 19.68 2.93 -9.36
C PRO A 620 18.68 3.57 -10.34
N SER A 621 18.70 4.89 -10.43
CA SER A 621 18.01 5.67 -11.46
C SER A 621 18.93 6.75 -12.03
N ALA A 622 18.73 7.11 -13.29
CA ALA A 622 19.55 8.10 -13.96
C ALA A 622 18.78 8.86 -15.06
N THR A 623 19.07 10.16 -15.16
CA THR A 623 18.77 11.00 -16.32
C THR A 623 20.10 11.35 -17.02
N HIS A 624 20.07 12.23 -18.03
CA HIS A 624 21.30 12.77 -18.62
C HIS A 624 22.17 13.52 -17.58
N ASP A 625 21.53 14.32 -16.72
CA ASP A 625 22.19 15.26 -15.81
C ASP A 625 22.50 14.66 -14.43
N VAL A 626 21.77 13.62 -14.01
CA VAL A 626 21.75 13.14 -12.62
C VAL A 626 21.80 11.62 -12.58
N ILE A 627 22.65 11.06 -11.74
CA ILE A 627 22.63 9.64 -11.36
C ILE A 627 22.34 9.56 -9.86
N ALA A 628 21.48 8.63 -9.45
CA ALA A 628 21.09 8.42 -8.06
C ALA A 628 20.96 6.93 -7.70
N CYS A 629 21.46 6.52 -6.53
CA CYS A 629 21.32 5.15 -6.02
C CYS A 629 21.22 5.11 -4.49
N GLY A 630 20.38 4.22 -3.96
CA GLY A 630 20.25 3.97 -2.52
C GLY A 630 21.38 3.10 -1.95
N ASP A 631 21.41 2.92 -0.62
CA ASP A 631 22.22 1.91 0.08
C ASP A 631 21.45 1.23 1.24
N ASP A 632 22.10 0.27 1.90
CA ASP A 632 21.62 -0.50 3.08
C ASP A 632 21.72 0.26 4.42
N PHE A 633 21.92 1.58 4.34
CA PHE A 633 21.88 2.54 5.45
C PHE A 633 20.90 3.69 5.15
N GLY A 634 19.90 3.43 4.29
CA GLY A 634 18.81 4.33 3.92
C GLY A 634 19.26 5.60 3.19
N SER A 635 20.51 5.66 2.73
CA SER A 635 21.10 6.88 2.20
C SER A 635 21.12 6.89 0.67
N VAL A 636 20.97 8.06 0.07
CA VAL A 636 20.94 8.22 -1.39
C VAL A 636 22.19 8.93 -1.88
N TRP A 637 22.92 8.31 -2.80
CA TRP A 637 24.14 8.83 -3.39
C TRP A 637 23.79 9.56 -4.69
N LEU A 638 24.00 10.87 -4.75
CA LEU A 638 23.77 11.69 -5.95
C LEU A 638 25.08 12.02 -6.67
N TYR A 639 25.06 11.96 -8.01
CA TYR A 639 26.18 12.32 -8.88
C TYR A 639 25.70 13.19 -10.05
N ASN A 640 26.57 14.06 -10.55
CA ASN A 640 26.37 14.72 -11.84
C ASN A 640 26.63 13.71 -12.98
N GLY A 641 25.69 13.61 -13.91
CA GLY A 641 25.82 12.86 -15.15
C GLY A 641 26.55 13.65 -16.25
N GLY A 642 26.32 13.26 -17.51
CA GLY A 642 26.72 14.01 -18.71
C GLY A 642 28.23 14.17 -18.99
N LYS A 643 29.12 13.66 -18.12
CA LYS A 643 30.58 13.77 -18.29
C LYS A 643 31.24 12.40 -18.31
N ASP A 644 31.87 12.07 -19.44
CA ASP A 644 32.82 10.95 -19.58
C ASP A 644 34.17 11.34 -18.91
N GLY A 645 34.77 10.41 -18.15
CA GLY A 645 35.96 10.68 -17.35
C GLY A 645 36.51 9.42 -16.67
N MET A 646 37.74 9.04 -16.99
CA MET A 646 38.38 7.78 -16.57
C MET A 646 38.71 7.68 -15.06
N ALA A 647 38.37 8.69 -14.25
CA ALA A 647 38.63 8.74 -12.81
C ALA A 647 37.39 8.32 -12.00
N LEU A 648 37.62 7.81 -10.79
CA LEU A 648 36.54 7.40 -9.88
C LEU A 648 35.89 8.63 -9.24
N ALA A 649 34.73 9.04 -9.76
CA ALA A 649 33.96 10.18 -9.28
C ALA A 649 33.34 9.90 -7.90
N LYS A 650 33.42 10.88 -7.00
CA LYS A 650 32.73 10.85 -5.69
C LYS A 650 31.27 11.34 -5.84
N PRO A 651 30.36 10.98 -4.93
CA PRO A 651 29.03 11.61 -4.87
C PRO A 651 29.16 13.12 -4.63
N VAL A 652 28.33 13.88 -5.34
CA VAL A 652 28.08 15.32 -5.10
C VAL A 652 27.50 15.51 -3.70
N LYS A 653 26.54 14.64 -3.35
CA LYS A 653 25.88 14.63 -2.05
C LYS A 653 25.49 13.20 -1.70
N LYS A 654 25.73 12.78 -0.47
CA LYS A 654 25.04 11.66 0.15
C LYS A 654 23.88 12.24 0.97
N LEU A 655 22.64 12.01 0.53
CA LEU A 655 21.44 12.32 1.29
C LEU A 655 21.32 11.28 2.40
N THR A 656 21.37 11.73 3.66
CA THR A 656 21.17 10.87 4.83
C THR A 656 19.72 10.92 5.28
N TRP A 657 19.27 9.85 5.93
CA TRP A 657 17.94 9.81 6.53
C TRP A 657 17.78 10.88 7.64
N PRO A 658 16.62 11.57 7.74
CA PRO A 658 16.38 12.53 8.82
C PRO A 658 16.14 11.83 10.17
N VAL A 659 16.85 12.27 11.21
CA VAL A 659 16.72 11.73 12.59
C VAL A 659 15.36 12.07 13.21
N LYS A 660 14.68 13.12 12.73
CA LYS A 660 13.29 13.46 13.07
C LYS A 660 12.52 13.86 11.82
N LEU A 661 11.31 13.35 11.64
CA LEU A 661 10.41 13.76 10.57
C LEU A 661 9.68 15.05 10.99
N SER A 662 9.83 16.12 10.20
CA SER A 662 9.23 17.43 10.49
C SER A 662 7.69 17.45 10.44
N CYS A 663 7.07 16.38 9.94
CA CYS A 663 5.63 16.26 9.71
C CYS A 663 4.87 15.46 10.79
N SER A 664 5.54 14.75 11.72
CA SER A 664 4.90 14.10 12.86
C SER A 664 5.90 13.70 13.95
N GLU A 665 5.56 13.95 15.22
CA GLU A 665 6.30 13.46 16.39
C GLU A 665 6.03 11.98 16.71
N GLU A 666 5.03 11.37 16.06
CA GLU A 666 4.55 10.01 16.36
C GLU A 666 5.11 8.94 15.40
N VAL A 667 5.71 9.34 14.26
CA VAL A 667 6.29 8.39 13.29
C VAL A 667 7.76 8.13 13.63
N SER A 668 8.01 7.18 14.52
CA SER A 668 9.35 6.66 14.73
C SER A 668 9.87 5.99 13.44
N VAL A 669 11.12 6.29 13.07
CA VAL A 669 11.81 5.64 11.94
C VAL A 669 12.76 4.53 12.41
N GLU A 670 12.60 4.10 13.65
CA GLU A 670 13.42 3.07 14.27
C GLU A 670 12.94 1.68 13.84
N LYS A 671 13.60 1.14 12.81
CA LYS A 671 13.66 -0.30 12.60
C LYS A 671 14.46 -0.92 13.76
N LYS A 672 14.00 -2.05 14.31
CA LYS A 672 14.62 -2.69 15.51
C LYS A 672 16.12 -2.95 15.38
N ASP A 673 16.62 -3.12 14.16
CA ASP A 673 18.01 -3.47 13.85
C ASP A 673 18.82 -2.30 13.23
N GLY A 674 18.26 -1.08 13.22
CA GLY A 674 18.96 0.16 12.82
C GLY A 674 19.30 0.33 11.33
N LYS A 675 19.13 -0.68 10.47
CA LYS A 675 19.43 -0.62 9.03
C LYS A 675 18.19 -0.51 8.14
N VAL A 676 18.05 0.59 7.41
CA VAL A 676 17.02 0.78 6.37
C VAL A 676 17.62 0.49 4.99
N ASN A 677 16.90 -0.23 4.13
CA ASN A 677 17.31 -0.41 2.74
C ASN A 677 16.59 0.62 1.85
N ALA A 678 17.35 1.37 1.07
CA ALA A 678 16.82 2.23 0.01
C ALA A 678 16.66 1.42 -1.30
N ASN A 679 15.69 0.49 -1.28
CA ASN A 679 15.41 -0.54 -2.29
C ASN A 679 15.46 -0.03 -3.75
N ALA A 680 14.80 1.09 -4.03
CA ALA A 680 14.76 1.64 -5.38
C ALA A 680 14.76 3.17 -5.36
N VAL A 681 15.47 3.76 -6.32
CA VAL A 681 15.39 5.18 -6.65
C VAL A 681 14.61 5.36 -7.94
N ALA A 682 13.85 6.46 -8.06
CA ALA A 682 13.31 6.95 -9.32
C ALA A 682 13.55 8.47 -9.42
N LEU A 683 14.19 8.91 -10.51
CA LEU A 683 14.30 10.33 -10.86
C LEU A 683 13.12 10.74 -11.72
N SER A 684 12.64 11.98 -11.55
CA SER A 684 11.66 12.57 -12.48
C SER A 684 12.30 12.83 -13.86
N PRO A 685 11.54 12.83 -14.97
CA PRO A 685 12.09 12.98 -16.32
C PRO A 685 12.84 14.29 -16.56
N ASP A 686 12.52 15.35 -15.81
CA ASP A 686 13.17 16.65 -15.81
C ASP A 686 14.39 16.75 -14.85
N GLY A 687 14.65 15.71 -14.06
CA GLY A 687 15.72 15.70 -13.06
C GLY A 687 15.52 16.75 -11.95
N ASN A 688 14.27 17.01 -11.56
CA ASN A 688 13.92 17.92 -10.46
C ASN A 688 13.54 17.20 -9.16
N TYR A 689 13.16 15.92 -9.20
CA TYR A 689 12.77 15.13 -8.03
C TYR A 689 13.49 13.79 -7.96
N VAL A 690 13.79 13.36 -6.73
CA VAL A 690 14.27 12.01 -6.38
C VAL A 690 13.23 11.36 -5.49
N VAL A 691 12.66 10.25 -5.94
CA VAL A 691 11.73 9.40 -5.16
C VAL A 691 12.48 8.15 -4.75
N VAL A 692 12.33 7.71 -3.49
CA VAL A 692 12.98 6.48 -3.00
C VAL A 692 12.02 5.62 -2.22
N CYS A 693 11.99 4.34 -2.57
CA CYS A 693 11.25 3.27 -1.90
C CYS A 693 12.14 2.58 -0.85
N THR A 694 11.55 2.18 0.27
CA THR A 694 12.27 1.50 1.36
C THR A 694 11.60 0.24 1.86
N ASP A 695 12.37 -0.60 2.53
CA ASP A 695 11.91 -1.82 3.21
C ASP A 695 11.08 -1.56 4.49
N ILE A 696 10.88 -0.30 4.89
CA ILE A 696 10.14 0.10 6.10
C ILE A 696 8.85 0.89 5.81
N ASN A 697 8.14 0.58 4.71
CA ASN A 697 6.85 1.18 4.31
C ASN A 697 6.91 2.68 3.96
N ILE A 698 8.10 3.30 3.95
CA ILE A 698 8.27 4.74 3.69
C ILE A 698 8.72 4.99 2.25
N VAL A 699 8.02 5.90 1.57
CA VAL A 699 8.46 6.56 0.35
C VAL A 699 9.03 7.93 0.71
N CYS A 700 10.22 8.25 0.20
CA CYS A 700 10.86 9.55 0.37
C CYS A 700 10.76 10.35 -0.92
N ILE A 701 10.60 11.66 -0.82
CA ILE A 701 10.65 12.59 -1.95
C ILE A 701 11.63 13.71 -1.60
N TRP A 702 12.66 13.89 -2.41
CA TRP A 702 13.54 15.04 -2.38
C TRP A 702 13.41 15.87 -3.66
N LYS A 703 13.55 17.19 -3.54
CA LYS A 703 13.64 18.12 -4.66
C LYS A 703 15.10 18.49 -4.90
N ILE A 704 15.58 18.28 -6.12
CA ILE A 704 16.99 18.50 -6.51
C ILE A 704 17.32 19.99 -6.51
N THR A 705 18.50 20.35 -5.99
CA THR A 705 19.04 21.71 -6.07
C THR A 705 20.18 21.77 -7.08
N ARG A 706 20.15 22.78 -7.96
CA ARG A 706 21.07 23.03 -9.09
C ARG A 706 21.68 24.43 -9.00
#